data_AF-A0A3D0HUN0-F1
#
_entry.id   AF-A0A3D0HUN0-F1
#
_cell.length_a   1.000
_cell.length_b   1.000
_cell.length_c   1.000
_cell.angle_alpha   90.00
_cell.angle_beta   90.00
_cell.angle_gamma   90.00
#
_symmetry.space_group_name_H-M   'P 1'
#
loop_
_entity.id
_entity.type
_entity.pdbx_description
1 polymer ?
#
loop_
_entity_poly.entity_id
_entity_poly.type
_entity_poly.pdbx_seq_one_letter_code
_entity_poly.pdbx_strand_id
1 'polypeptide(L)'
;MADPKYTPCFHCGEDCGAVPVGYDGKDFCCNGCKSVYQLLNQYKMQQYYTIMETPGVKFAVEPRPLNQSFSWLDNDELVEKLIEFKQDNTYRATLYIPTIHCSSCIWLLENLERLDDGISRSIVNFVKKEVTITWDNSKTTLRQIVRLLADLHYEPEITLEDMERGRSRKVNRRIIYQIGVAGFAFSNIMLLSLPDYLAHKEGLELTFRDFFGWINLLLVLPVVVFSARDYYESAFSNLRKGILNLDVPIVIGIITLFCQSLYEVVTAAGSGYFDSLAGFVFFLLIGRWYQGRTYQALSFERSYKSYFPVAVTRLREGKEESLMLQDIKKGDLLLIHNQELIPSDGILIDGEAIINYAFVTGESLPVRKQAGEAVYAGGRQTGGGITIEIEEEVEQSKLTRLWNQETDNRPKHRFMRLVDIVSRRFTIGLLIIASLTLLGWLWFDPGRALIAFVSVLIVACPCALALTLPFAYGTTMQIMGRRGLYLRESGVVENLSNVDVVVFDKTGTLTLTDDRQVDWQGRPLTDVERQLIRSLCRSSVHPLSQAVAGYLTDSTALPVINFRELSARGILGNINGVEVRAGSSAWLEVPVDESVNVNVSAVHIVFDGQYRGFFSIGNSYRKGLEPMLPHLRRVGPIHVISGDNDAERGALMQLMGSEAFFSFDMSPADKLEYIRHLRNKGLKPLMIGDGLNDAGALREAFAGISLADDVYHFSPASDAILEARAFGRLADFISLSRKATAIVRMSFFISISYNVIGLTFAVRGLLSPVVAAILMPLSSVTVVLFITGVVHLVARRLAFK
;
A
#
# COMPACT_ATOMS: atom_id res chain seq x y z
N MET A 1 47.63 -8.84 5.91
CA MET A 1 47.18 -7.51 5.40
C MET A 1 46.32 -6.89 6.49
N ALA A 2 46.56 -5.63 6.83
CA ALA A 2 45.79 -4.92 7.86
C ALA A 2 44.35 -4.72 7.37
N ASP A 3 43.38 -4.96 8.24
CA ASP A 3 41.95 -4.67 8.05
C ASP A 3 41.77 -3.24 7.50
N PRO A 4 40.97 -3.00 6.45
CA PRO A 4 40.66 -1.64 6.02
C PRO A 4 40.01 -0.91 7.20
N LYS A 5 40.64 0.17 7.68
CA LYS A 5 40.10 1.02 8.74
C LYS A 5 38.77 1.61 8.29
N TYR A 6 37.68 1.08 8.84
CA TYR A 6 36.34 1.68 8.74
C TYR A 6 36.40 3.14 9.19
N THR A 7 36.15 4.07 8.27
CA THR A 7 36.19 5.52 8.54
C THR A 7 34.79 6.08 8.31
N PRO A 8 33.98 6.30 9.36
CA PRO A 8 32.59 6.72 9.19
C PRO A 8 32.49 8.16 8.66
N CYS A 9 31.60 8.36 7.71
CA CYS A 9 31.23 9.66 7.15
C CYS A 9 30.54 10.51 8.21
N PHE A 10 31.01 11.74 8.39
CA PHE A 10 30.45 12.66 9.39
C PHE A 10 28.97 13.00 9.14
N HIS A 11 28.50 12.91 7.89
CA HIS A 11 27.12 13.28 7.55
C HIS A 11 26.14 12.10 7.60
N CYS A 12 26.45 10.99 6.95
CA CYS A 12 25.54 9.84 6.80
C CYS A 12 25.98 8.58 7.55
N GLY A 13 27.16 8.59 8.19
CA GLY A 13 27.65 7.46 9.01
C GLY A 13 28.28 6.28 8.27
N GLU A 14 28.25 6.28 6.93
CA GLU A 14 28.76 5.22 6.06
C GLU A 14 30.31 5.20 6.01
N ASP A 15 30.92 4.05 5.68
CA ASP A 15 32.36 3.98 5.45
C ASP A 15 32.80 4.88 4.27
N CYS A 16 33.80 5.73 4.50
CA CYS A 16 34.39 6.59 3.47
C CYS A 16 35.34 5.84 2.54
N GLY A 17 35.65 4.57 2.83
CA GLY A 17 36.56 3.75 2.05
C GLY A 17 38.01 4.22 2.14
N ALA A 18 38.84 3.81 1.17
CA ALA A 18 40.29 4.02 1.22
C ALA A 18 40.74 5.48 0.99
N VAL A 19 39.90 6.33 0.39
CA VAL A 19 40.22 7.75 0.09
C VAL A 19 39.01 8.64 0.45
N PRO A 20 38.89 9.06 1.72
CA PRO A 20 37.81 9.94 2.16
C PRO A 20 37.89 11.33 1.53
N VAL A 21 36.74 11.97 1.32
CA VAL A 21 36.67 13.38 0.94
C VAL A 21 36.78 14.23 2.22
N GLY A 22 37.93 14.88 2.44
CA GLY A 22 38.16 15.72 3.63
C GLY A 22 37.65 17.16 3.47
N TYR A 23 36.97 17.69 4.50
CA TYR A 23 36.63 19.11 4.63
C TYR A 23 36.40 19.50 6.10
N ASP A 24 36.91 20.66 6.54
CA ASP A 24 36.71 21.17 7.93
C ASP A 24 37.13 20.17 9.04
N GLY A 25 38.22 19.43 8.80
CA GLY A 25 38.73 18.41 9.72
C GLY A 25 37.86 17.15 9.84
N LYS A 26 36.90 16.95 8.92
CA LYS A 26 35.94 15.83 8.89
C LYS A 26 36.03 15.07 7.57
N ASP A 27 35.72 13.78 7.63
CA ASP A 27 35.71 12.88 6.49
C ASP A 27 34.30 12.62 5.98
N PHE A 28 34.15 12.60 4.65
CA PHE A 28 32.89 12.37 3.95
C PHE A 28 33.04 11.25 2.92
N CYS A 29 32.00 10.44 2.75
CA CYS A 29 31.99 9.34 1.78
C CYS A 29 31.84 9.80 0.32
N CYS A 30 31.34 11.01 0.07
CA CYS A 30 31.18 11.58 -1.27
C CYS A 30 31.16 13.12 -1.25
N ASN A 31 31.31 13.74 -2.44
CA ASN A 31 31.19 15.20 -2.59
C ASN A 31 29.79 15.73 -2.23
N GLY A 32 28.73 14.93 -2.42
CA GLY A 32 27.36 15.31 -2.04
C GLY A 32 27.22 15.53 -0.53
N CYS A 33 27.73 14.60 0.28
CA CYS A 33 27.74 14.72 1.75
C CYS A 33 28.53 15.95 2.22
N LYS A 34 29.65 16.26 1.55
CA LYS A 34 30.43 17.47 1.79
C LYS A 34 29.63 18.74 1.44
N SER A 35 28.96 18.78 0.30
CA SER A 35 28.16 19.94 -0.15
C SER A 35 27.01 20.25 0.80
N VAL A 36 26.29 19.22 1.27
CA VAL A 36 25.22 19.41 2.27
C VAL A 36 25.79 19.97 3.57
N TYR A 37 26.91 19.43 4.05
CA TYR A 37 27.58 19.95 5.25
C TYR A 37 27.98 21.43 5.10
N GLN A 38 28.56 21.80 3.95
CA GLN A 38 28.93 23.18 3.65
C GLN A 38 27.72 24.12 3.68
N LEU A 39 26.61 23.72 3.04
CA LEU A 39 25.38 24.49 3.00
C LEU A 39 24.80 24.70 4.41
N LEU A 40 24.68 23.63 5.20
CA LEU A 40 24.17 23.71 6.57
C LEU A 40 25.07 24.57 7.47
N ASN A 41 26.39 24.51 7.27
CA ASN A 41 27.34 25.31 8.04
C ASN A 41 27.24 26.81 7.69
N GLN A 42 27.10 27.14 6.40
CA GLN A 42 26.94 28.51 5.91
C GLN A 42 25.73 29.20 6.55
N TYR A 43 24.61 28.48 6.70
CA TYR A 43 23.38 29.00 7.30
C TYR A 43 23.26 28.76 8.82
N LYS A 44 24.38 28.41 9.49
CA LYS A 44 24.44 28.17 10.95
C LYS A 44 23.43 27.12 11.45
N MET A 45 23.15 26.10 10.64
CA MET A 45 22.21 25.02 10.95
C MET A 45 22.89 23.78 11.58
N GLN A 46 23.98 23.99 12.31
CA GLN A 46 24.80 22.93 12.93
C GLN A 46 24.01 22.05 13.93
N GLN A 47 22.92 22.58 14.50
CA GLN A 47 22.02 21.84 15.39
C GLN A 47 21.49 20.55 14.73
N TYR A 48 21.41 20.49 13.40
CA TYR A 48 21.10 19.28 12.63
C TYR A 48 21.94 18.04 13.04
N TYR A 49 23.24 18.25 13.29
CA TYR A 49 24.18 17.19 13.70
C TYR A 49 24.20 16.92 15.20
N THR A 50 23.50 17.73 16.00
CA THR A 50 23.36 17.51 17.46
C THR A 50 22.12 16.70 17.82
N ILE A 51 21.14 16.63 16.91
CA ILE A 51 19.89 15.89 17.11
C ILE A 51 20.12 14.38 17.00
N MET A 52 21.01 13.95 16.10
CA MET A 52 21.49 12.57 15.96
C MET A 52 22.92 12.58 15.40
N GLU A 53 23.69 11.53 15.72
CA GLU A 53 25.11 11.42 15.34
C GLU A 53 25.36 11.25 13.83
N THR A 54 24.41 10.68 13.06
CA THR A 54 24.55 10.42 11.60
C THR A 54 23.23 10.60 10.82
N PRO A 55 22.76 11.84 10.63
CA PRO A 55 21.41 12.10 10.11
C PRO A 55 21.23 12.01 8.59
N GLY A 56 22.31 11.99 7.79
CA GLY A 56 22.27 12.02 6.32
C GLY A 56 21.84 10.70 5.66
N VAL A 57 21.25 10.79 4.46
CA VAL A 57 20.76 9.64 3.66
C VAL A 57 21.79 9.22 2.61
N LYS A 58 21.96 7.91 2.38
CA LYS A 58 22.75 7.36 1.26
C LYS A 58 21.86 7.20 0.02
N PHE A 59 22.35 7.65 -1.13
CA PHE A 59 21.90 7.17 -2.44
C PHE A 59 22.98 6.25 -3.03
N ALA A 60 22.58 5.13 -3.63
CA ALA A 60 23.50 4.19 -4.28
C ALA A 60 23.99 4.69 -5.66
N VAL A 61 23.53 5.87 -6.11
CA VAL A 61 23.77 6.43 -7.43
C VAL A 61 24.16 7.91 -7.27
N GLU A 62 25.11 8.39 -8.07
CA GLU A 62 25.47 9.81 -8.12
C GLU A 62 24.25 10.68 -8.46
N PRO A 63 24.12 11.88 -7.84
CA PRO A 63 23.02 12.79 -8.14
C PRO A 63 23.05 13.21 -9.62
N ARG A 64 21.88 13.12 -10.27
CA ARG A 64 21.66 13.54 -11.66
C ARG A 64 22.14 14.98 -11.87
N PRO A 65 22.54 15.38 -13.10
CA PRO A 65 22.63 16.80 -13.44
C PRO A 65 21.23 17.45 -13.34
N LEU A 66 20.99 18.13 -12.22
CA LEU A 66 19.71 18.69 -11.76
C LEU A 66 19.07 19.76 -12.67
N ASN A 67 19.81 20.32 -13.64
CA ASN A 67 19.35 21.51 -14.36
C ASN A 67 18.17 21.26 -15.33
N GLN A 68 17.95 20.02 -15.82
CA GLN A 68 16.91 19.72 -16.82
C GLN A 68 15.67 18.99 -16.26
N SER A 69 15.75 18.31 -15.11
CA SER A 69 14.67 17.40 -14.62
C SER A 69 13.39 18.10 -14.09
N PHE A 70 13.45 19.41 -13.80
CA PHE A 70 12.35 20.17 -13.19
C PHE A 70 11.90 21.39 -14.00
N SER A 71 12.32 21.50 -15.26
CA SER A 71 11.94 22.62 -16.15
C SER A 71 10.43 22.72 -16.37
N TRP A 72 9.70 21.60 -16.26
CA TRP A 72 8.25 21.56 -16.36
C TRP A 72 7.53 22.35 -15.25
N LEU A 73 8.19 22.60 -14.11
CA LEU A 73 7.67 23.46 -13.04
C LEU A 73 7.73 24.97 -13.39
N ASP A 74 8.26 25.35 -14.56
CA ASP A 74 8.16 26.72 -15.09
C ASP A 74 6.80 26.97 -15.77
N ASN A 75 5.99 25.94 -16.01
CA ASN A 75 4.67 26.08 -16.64
C ASN A 75 3.62 26.43 -15.59
N ASP A 76 3.07 27.66 -15.65
CA ASP A 76 2.08 28.16 -14.71
C ASP A 76 0.83 27.28 -14.60
N GLU A 77 0.38 26.65 -15.69
CA GLU A 77 -0.81 25.78 -15.69
C GLU A 77 -0.56 24.47 -14.89
N LEU A 78 0.68 23.96 -14.92
CA LEU A 78 1.09 22.81 -14.12
C LEU A 78 1.21 23.17 -12.64
N VAL A 79 1.85 24.30 -12.37
CA VAL A 79 2.06 24.79 -11.00
C VAL A 79 0.73 25.07 -10.32
N GLU A 80 -0.26 25.64 -11.01
CA GLU A 80 -1.60 25.88 -10.46
C GLU A 80 -2.31 24.61 -9.99
N LYS A 81 -2.06 23.45 -10.62
CA LYS A 81 -2.65 22.17 -10.20
C LYS A 81 -2.02 21.60 -8.93
N LEU A 82 -0.79 22.00 -8.61
CA LEU A 82 -0.05 21.56 -7.41
C LEU A 82 -0.28 22.48 -6.20
N ILE A 83 -0.82 23.68 -6.43
CA ILE A 83 -1.08 24.65 -5.38
C ILE A 83 -2.43 24.36 -4.71
N GLU A 84 -2.40 24.14 -3.39
CA GLU A 84 -3.60 23.96 -2.57
C GLU A 84 -4.28 25.29 -2.24
N PHE A 85 -3.50 26.37 -2.16
CA PHE A 85 -3.97 27.70 -1.78
C PHE A 85 -3.12 28.80 -2.44
N LYS A 86 -3.81 29.79 -3.02
CA LYS A 86 -3.23 30.97 -3.66
C LYS A 86 -3.99 32.21 -3.19
N GLN A 87 -3.28 33.15 -2.57
CA GLN A 87 -3.80 34.48 -2.24
C GLN A 87 -2.70 35.51 -2.47
N ASP A 88 -2.95 36.46 -3.38
CA ASP A 88 -1.97 37.43 -3.86
C ASP A 88 -0.69 36.72 -4.35
N ASN A 89 0.46 36.99 -3.74
CA ASN A 89 1.73 36.30 -4.02
C ASN A 89 2.03 35.14 -3.05
N THR A 90 1.15 34.84 -2.09
CA THR A 90 1.37 33.76 -1.11
C THR A 90 0.78 32.44 -1.62
N TYR A 91 1.65 31.48 -1.86
CA TYR A 91 1.34 30.18 -2.45
C TYR A 91 1.59 29.09 -1.42
N ARG A 92 0.80 28.02 -1.45
CA ARG A 92 0.98 26.84 -0.60
C ARG A 92 0.81 25.55 -1.39
N ALA A 93 1.74 24.63 -1.20
CA ALA A 93 1.71 23.28 -1.75
C ALA A 93 2.19 22.26 -0.71
N THR A 94 1.69 21.03 -0.82
CA THR A 94 2.18 19.89 -0.04
C THR A 94 2.89 18.94 -0.98
N LEU A 95 4.13 18.59 -0.66
CA LEU A 95 5.00 17.73 -1.45
C LEU A 95 5.30 16.45 -0.68
N TYR A 96 5.23 15.30 -1.34
CA TYR A 96 5.63 14.02 -0.77
C TYR A 96 7.15 13.85 -0.89
N ILE A 97 7.82 13.54 0.22
CA ILE A 97 9.27 13.39 0.32
C ILE A 97 9.60 12.01 0.93
N PRO A 98 9.84 10.97 0.11
CA PRO A 98 10.00 9.60 0.61
C PRO A 98 11.21 9.40 1.52
N THR A 99 12.21 10.29 1.44
CA THR A 99 13.46 10.21 2.21
C THR A 99 13.35 10.66 3.67
N ILE A 100 12.21 11.20 4.10
CA ILE A 100 11.98 11.54 5.52
C ILE A 100 11.99 10.25 6.36
N HIS A 101 12.97 10.13 7.27
CA HIS A 101 13.17 8.91 8.06
C HIS A 101 13.58 9.15 9.53
N CYS A 102 13.98 10.37 9.91
CA CYS A 102 14.43 10.67 11.27
C CYS A 102 14.03 12.07 11.77
N SER A 103 14.28 12.34 13.05
CA SER A 103 14.01 13.63 13.70
C SER A 103 14.84 14.78 13.13
N SER A 104 16.07 14.54 12.69
CA SER A 104 16.90 15.55 12.02
C SER A 104 16.32 15.97 10.67
N CYS A 105 15.68 15.05 9.93
CA CYS A 105 14.94 15.38 8.69
C CYS A 105 13.81 16.37 8.98
N ILE A 106 13.03 16.12 10.04
CA ILE A 106 11.93 17.00 10.46
C ILE A 106 12.47 18.39 10.74
N TRP A 107 13.51 18.49 11.58
CA TRP A 107 14.07 19.77 11.96
C TRP A 107 14.60 20.56 10.76
N LEU A 108 15.34 19.92 9.86
CA LEU A 108 15.87 20.59 8.66
C LEU A 108 14.74 21.10 7.76
N LEU A 109 13.77 20.24 7.45
CA LEU A 109 12.68 20.57 6.54
C LEU A 109 11.69 21.57 7.15
N GLU A 110 11.56 21.67 8.47
CA GLU A 110 10.76 22.70 9.15
C GLU A 110 11.50 24.04 9.30
N ASN A 111 12.78 24.12 8.95
CA ASN A 111 13.59 25.34 9.01
C ASN A 111 14.05 25.80 7.62
N LEU A 112 13.32 25.46 6.55
CA LEU A 112 13.65 25.85 5.17
C LEU A 112 13.65 27.37 4.97
N GLU A 113 12.88 28.12 5.76
CA GLU A 113 12.87 29.59 5.77
C GLU A 113 14.22 30.22 6.13
N ARG A 114 15.16 29.44 6.72
CA ARG A 114 16.54 29.90 6.97
C ARG A 114 17.44 29.78 5.74
N LEU A 115 17.06 28.93 4.79
CA LEU A 115 17.82 28.64 3.59
C LEU A 115 17.33 29.45 2.38
N ASP A 116 16.06 29.88 2.41
CA ASP A 116 15.44 30.66 1.34
C ASP A 116 14.45 31.70 1.93
N ASP A 117 14.74 32.99 1.73
CA ASP A 117 13.96 34.12 2.25
C ASP A 117 12.56 34.25 1.61
N GLY A 118 12.29 33.53 0.52
CA GLY A 118 10.97 33.44 -0.11
C GLY A 118 10.05 32.44 0.60
N ILE A 119 10.59 31.51 1.39
CA ILE A 119 9.81 30.55 2.18
C ILE A 119 9.39 31.20 3.50
N SER A 120 8.08 31.29 3.74
CA SER A 120 7.54 31.87 4.98
C SER A 120 7.34 30.83 6.08
N ARG A 121 7.01 29.59 5.70
CA ARG A 121 6.73 28.50 6.63
C ARG A 121 6.86 27.15 5.95
N SER A 122 7.46 26.19 6.64
CA SER A 122 7.45 24.78 6.27
C SER A 122 6.97 23.93 7.45
N ILE A 123 6.15 22.90 7.19
CA ILE A 123 5.62 21.97 8.21
C ILE A 123 5.77 20.55 7.71
N VAL A 124 6.35 19.67 8.52
CA VAL A 124 6.57 18.27 8.16
C VAL A 124 5.49 17.38 8.77
N ASN A 125 4.83 16.58 7.95
CA ASN A 125 4.04 15.44 8.39
C ASN A 125 4.88 14.16 8.28
N PHE A 126 5.55 13.79 9.38
CA PHE A 126 6.45 12.65 9.41
C PHE A 126 5.77 11.32 9.04
N VAL A 127 4.53 11.09 9.48
CA VAL A 127 3.81 9.83 9.25
C VAL A 127 3.47 9.64 7.77
N LYS A 128 3.10 10.74 7.10
CA LYS A 128 2.80 10.73 5.67
C LYS A 128 4.01 10.97 4.79
N LYS A 129 5.14 11.34 5.39
CA LYS A 129 6.33 11.85 4.70
C LYS A 129 6.01 13.00 3.74
N GLU A 130 5.17 13.91 4.18
CA GLU A 130 4.76 15.09 3.40
C GLU A 130 5.36 16.36 4.03
N VAL A 131 5.68 17.35 3.21
CA VAL A 131 6.09 18.69 3.62
C VAL A 131 5.15 19.71 3.00
N THR A 132 4.50 20.52 3.84
CA THR A 132 3.66 21.63 3.40
C THR A 132 4.46 22.92 3.48
N ILE A 133 4.69 23.55 2.33
CA ILE A 133 5.50 24.77 2.20
C ILE A 133 4.58 25.92 1.82
N THR A 134 4.73 27.06 2.51
CA THR A 134 4.08 28.33 2.18
C THR A 134 5.16 29.34 1.79
N TRP A 135 5.07 29.91 0.60
CA TRP A 135 6.11 30.81 0.05
C TRP A 135 5.51 32.00 -0.69
N ASP A 136 6.34 33.03 -0.89
CA ASP A 136 6.06 34.18 -1.72
C ASP A 136 6.58 33.94 -3.14
N ASN A 137 5.66 33.76 -4.09
CA ASN A 137 5.99 33.40 -5.48
C ASN A 137 6.72 34.52 -6.25
N SER A 138 6.73 35.76 -5.72
CA SER A 138 7.53 36.85 -6.31
C SER A 138 9.01 36.80 -5.96
N LYS A 139 9.36 36.07 -4.89
CA LYS A 139 10.75 35.92 -4.43
C LYS A 139 11.33 34.57 -4.85
N THR A 140 10.55 33.50 -4.66
CA THR A 140 10.99 32.13 -4.91
C THR A 140 9.88 31.35 -5.62
N THR A 141 10.20 30.65 -6.69
CA THR A 141 9.25 29.83 -7.45
C THR A 141 9.20 28.39 -6.92
N LEU A 142 8.14 27.65 -7.23
CA LEU A 142 8.03 26.23 -6.85
C LEU A 142 9.22 25.40 -7.36
N ARG A 143 9.72 25.68 -8.56
CA ARG A 143 10.92 25.03 -9.11
C ARG A 143 12.15 25.28 -8.24
N GLN A 144 12.36 26.50 -7.77
CA GLN A 144 13.48 26.84 -6.89
C GLN A 144 13.38 26.11 -5.55
N ILE A 145 12.17 25.96 -5.00
CA ILE A 145 11.93 25.19 -3.77
C ILE A 145 12.24 23.70 -3.99
N VAL A 146 11.74 23.11 -5.07
CA VAL A 146 12.00 21.70 -5.39
C VAL A 146 13.50 21.46 -5.62
N ARG A 147 14.18 22.40 -6.26
CA ARG A 147 15.64 22.36 -6.43
C ARG A 147 16.38 22.44 -5.10
N LEU A 148 16.00 23.36 -4.21
CA LEU A 148 16.56 23.47 -2.87
C LEU A 148 16.41 22.17 -2.09
N LEU A 149 15.22 21.57 -2.15
CA LEU A 149 14.95 20.27 -1.53
C LEU A 149 15.83 19.16 -2.10
N ALA A 150 16.00 19.10 -3.42
CA ALA A 150 16.86 18.13 -4.08
C ALA A 150 18.34 18.32 -3.74
N ASP A 151 18.83 19.56 -3.66
CA ASP A 151 20.19 19.90 -3.23
C ASP A 151 20.46 19.45 -1.76
N LEU A 152 19.41 19.50 -0.92
CA LEU A 152 19.43 18.96 0.45
C LEU A 152 19.26 17.44 0.53
N HIS A 153 19.16 16.73 -0.60
CA HIS A 153 18.89 15.29 -0.69
C HIS A 153 17.48 14.87 -0.19
N TYR A 154 16.52 15.78 -0.26
CA TYR A 154 15.09 15.58 0.02
C TYR A 154 14.23 15.81 -1.22
N GLU A 155 14.63 15.24 -2.36
CA GLU A 155 13.91 15.36 -3.62
C GLU A 155 12.44 14.94 -3.47
N PRO A 156 11.47 15.83 -3.78
CA PRO A 156 10.07 15.50 -3.70
C PRO A 156 9.64 14.66 -4.90
N GLU A 157 8.84 13.63 -4.65
CA GLU A 157 8.15 12.89 -5.72
C GLU A 157 6.83 13.62 -6.01
N ILE A 158 6.71 14.18 -7.21
CA ILE A 158 5.48 14.82 -7.67
C ILE A 158 4.81 13.90 -8.68
N THR A 159 3.61 13.41 -8.36
CA THR A 159 2.89 12.43 -9.19
C THR A 159 1.62 13.04 -9.80
N LEU A 160 1.04 12.36 -10.80
CA LEU A 160 -0.24 12.75 -11.40
C LEU A 160 -1.39 12.75 -10.38
N GLU A 161 -1.33 11.90 -9.36
CA GLU A 161 -2.32 11.86 -8.29
C GLU A 161 -2.32 13.15 -7.46
N ASP A 162 -1.15 13.77 -7.26
CA ASP A 162 -1.03 15.03 -6.53
C ASP A 162 -1.67 16.19 -7.30
N MET A 163 -1.57 16.17 -8.63
CA MET A 163 -2.25 17.13 -9.52
C MET A 163 -3.79 16.96 -9.53
N GLU A 164 -4.29 15.74 -9.38
CA GLU A 164 -5.74 15.47 -9.26
C GLU A 164 -6.27 15.85 -7.86
N ARG A 165 -5.47 15.68 -6.81
CA ARG A 165 -5.80 16.06 -5.42
C ARG A 165 -5.98 17.58 -5.26
N GLY A 166 -5.24 18.39 -6.01
CA GLY A 166 -5.34 19.86 -6.00
C GLY A 166 -6.71 20.41 -6.43
N ARG A 167 -7.48 19.68 -7.25
CA ARG A 167 -8.79 20.11 -7.79
C ARG A 167 -9.99 20.01 -6.81
N SER A 168 -9.74 20.22 -5.52
CA SER A 168 -10.73 20.31 -4.45
C SER A 168 -11.20 18.96 -3.89
N ARG A 169 -10.72 18.65 -2.68
CA ARG A 169 -11.64 18.23 -1.62
C ARG A 169 -12.05 19.50 -0.89
N LYS A 170 -13.20 20.09 -1.26
CA LYS A 170 -13.93 20.93 -0.29
C LYS A 170 -14.10 20.08 0.96
N VAL A 171 -13.32 20.37 2.00
CA VAL A 171 -13.43 19.67 3.29
C VAL A 171 -14.88 19.86 3.73
N ASN A 172 -15.68 18.80 3.63
CA ASN A 172 -17.10 18.88 3.92
C ASN A 172 -17.27 19.03 5.44
N ARG A 173 -17.24 20.28 5.91
CA ARG A 173 -17.40 20.64 7.32
C ARG A 173 -18.86 20.54 7.80
N ARG A 174 -19.80 20.16 6.93
CA ARG A 174 -21.24 20.05 7.25
C ARG A 174 -21.50 19.22 8.50
N ILE A 175 -20.87 18.03 8.61
CA ILE A 175 -21.05 17.16 9.77
C ILE A 175 -20.59 17.81 11.08
N ILE A 176 -19.54 18.64 11.04
CA ILE A 176 -19.03 19.35 12.21
C ILE A 176 -20.03 20.43 12.64
N TYR A 177 -20.61 21.16 11.69
CA TYR A 177 -21.66 22.14 11.99
C TYR A 177 -22.94 21.47 12.52
N GLN A 178 -23.35 20.34 11.95
CA GLN A 178 -24.50 19.57 12.44
C GLN A 178 -24.29 19.07 13.87
N ILE A 179 -23.08 18.61 14.21
CA ILE A 179 -22.69 18.25 15.59
C ILE A 179 -22.72 19.48 16.51
N GLY A 180 -22.19 20.62 16.06
CA GLY A 180 -22.18 21.86 16.84
C GLY A 180 -23.60 22.33 17.20
N VAL A 181 -24.51 22.39 16.23
CA VAL A 181 -25.93 22.72 16.45
C VAL A 181 -26.60 21.67 17.33
N ALA A 182 -26.32 20.39 17.03
CA ALA A 182 -26.52 19.19 17.86
C ALA A 182 -26.35 19.44 19.36
N GLY A 183 -25.08 19.66 19.71
CA GLY A 183 -24.61 19.77 21.07
C GLY A 183 -25.10 21.06 21.73
N PHE A 184 -25.14 22.17 21.01
CA PHE A 184 -25.66 23.43 21.55
C PHE A 184 -27.11 23.29 22.01
N ALA A 185 -27.99 22.76 21.14
CA ALA A 185 -29.39 22.54 21.50
C ALA A 185 -29.53 21.52 22.63
N PHE A 186 -28.84 20.37 22.53
CA PHE A 186 -28.88 19.34 23.57
C PHE A 186 -28.45 19.86 24.94
N SER A 187 -27.32 20.56 25.04
CA SER A 187 -26.82 21.08 26.32
C SER A 187 -27.77 22.09 26.95
N ASN A 188 -28.37 22.99 26.16
CA ASN A 188 -29.32 23.97 26.67
C ASN A 188 -30.65 23.30 27.08
N ILE A 189 -31.19 22.42 26.25
CA ILE A 189 -32.43 21.69 26.57
C ILE A 189 -32.24 20.83 27.83
N MET A 190 -31.10 20.14 27.97
CA MET A 190 -30.79 19.35 29.15
C MET A 190 -30.70 20.22 30.41
N LEU A 191 -30.08 21.40 30.32
CA LEU A 191 -30.01 22.35 31.42
C LEU A 191 -31.41 22.83 31.85
N LEU A 192 -32.27 23.14 30.88
CA LEU A 192 -33.65 23.60 31.12
C LEU A 192 -34.57 22.48 31.62
N SER A 193 -34.26 21.23 31.30
CA SER A 193 -35.02 20.04 31.70
C SER A 193 -34.51 19.43 33.03
N LEU A 194 -33.35 19.85 33.52
CA LEU A 194 -32.76 19.41 34.80
C LEU A 194 -33.72 19.54 36.00
N PRO A 195 -34.53 20.61 36.13
CA PRO A 195 -35.51 20.71 37.22
C PRO A 195 -36.50 19.54 37.24
N ASP A 196 -36.96 19.05 36.09
CA ASP A 196 -37.91 17.92 36.03
C ASP A 196 -37.29 16.61 36.54
N TYR A 197 -35.97 16.45 36.40
CA TYR A 197 -35.24 15.28 36.90
C TYR A 197 -34.96 15.34 38.41
N LEU A 198 -34.73 16.54 38.96
CA LEU A 198 -34.33 16.74 40.36
C LEU A 198 -35.51 17.06 41.29
N ALA A 199 -36.59 17.65 40.76
CA ALA A 199 -37.77 18.05 41.52
C ALA A 199 -38.72 16.88 41.76
N HIS A 200 -38.25 15.87 42.48
CA HIS A 200 -39.12 14.77 42.89
C HIS A 200 -39.98 15.07 44.13
N LYS A 201 -39.87 16.25 44.78
CA LYS A 201 -40.63 16.51 46.02
C LYS A 201 -41.21 17.89 46.34
N GLU A 202 -40.81 19.02 45.76
CA GLU A 202 -41.45 20.31 46.12
C GLU A 202 -41.58 21.23 44.91
N GLY A 203 -42.74 21.88 44.80
CA GLY A 203 -43.30 22.45 43.58
C GLY A 203 -42.43 23.51 42.91
N LEU A 204 -41.90 23.16 41.73
CA LEU A 204 -41.77 24.15 40.66
C LEU A 204 -43.19 24.51 40.19
N GLU A 205 -43.53 25.79 40.20
CA GLU A 205 -44.80 26.29 39.64
C GLU A 205 -44.98 25.74 38.22
N LEU A 206 -46.14 25.16 37.94
CA LEU A 206 -46.54 24.62 36.62
C LEU A 206 -46.21 25.59 35.46
N THR A 207 -46.23 26.90 35.73
CA THR A 207 -45.88 27.99 34.82
C THR A 207 -44.45 27.91 34.26
N PHE A 208 -43.45 27.53 35.07
CA PHE A 208 -42.06 27.42 34.60
C PHE A 208 -41.86 26.19 33.71
N ARG A 209 -42.59 25.10 34.00
CA ARG A 209 -42.54 23.87 33.22
C ARG A 209 -43.05 24.10 31.79
N ASP A 210 -44.19 24.78 31.64
CA ASP A 210 -44.77 25.10 30.34
C ASP A 210 -43.88 26.07 29.55
N PHE A 211 -43.34 27.09 30.23
CA PHE A 211 -42.41 28.05 29.62
C PHE A 211 -41.13 27.38 29.08
N PHE A 212 -40.51 26.50 29.86
CA PHE A 212 -39.33 25.75 29.42
C PHE A 212 -39.67 24.75 28.31
N GLY A 213 -40.86 24.15 28.30
CA GLY A 213 -41.33 23.28 27.21
C GLY A 213 -41.33 23.99 25.85
N TRP A 214 -41.84 25.22 25.79
CA TRP A 214 -41.83 26.03 24.56
C TRP A 214 -40.42 26.45 24.11
N ILE A 215 -39.54 26.79 25.06
CA ILE A 215 -38.14 27.09 24.74
C ILE A 215 -37.44 25.83 24.21
N ASN A 216 -37.67 24.68 24.83
CA ASN A 216 -37.13 23.40 24.40
C ASN A 216 -37.58 23.04 22.99
N LEU A 217 -38.85 23.28 22.64
CA LEU A 217 -39.36 23.11 21.28
C LEU A 217 -38.61 24.03 20.28
N LEU A 218 -38.42 25.30 20.61
CA LEU A 218 -37.68 26.24 19.75
C LEU A 218 -36.23 25.78 19.53
N LEU A 219 -35.55 25.31 20.58
CA LEU A 219 -34.18 24.84 20.53
C LEU A 219 -34.03 23.53 19.75
N VAL A 220 -35.04 22.65 19.75
CA VAL A 220 -34.97 21.36 19.05
C VAL A 220 -35.22 21.47 17.55
N LEU A 221 -35.90 22.52 17.08
CA LEU A 221 -36.24 22.69 15.66
C LEU A 221 -35.00 22.68 14.73
N PRO A 222 -33.90 23.42 15.01
CA PRO A 222 -32.67 23.30 14.23
C PRO A 222 -32.09 21.88 14.22
N VAL A 223 -32.23 21.14 15.31
CA VAL A 223 -31.74 19.76 15.39
C VAL A 223 -32.51 18.85 14.45
N VAL A 224 -33.85 18.93 14.50
CA VAL A 224 -34.73 18.09 13.70
C VAL A 224 -34.66 18.44 12.21
N VAL A 225 -34.50 19.73 11.85
CA VAL A 225 -34.52 20.16 10.44
C VAL A 225 -33.14 20.12 9.79
N PHE A 226 -32.09 20.56 10.48
CA PHE A 226 -30.74 20.71 9.92
C PHE A 226 -29.82 19.56 10.31
N SER A 227 -29.72 19.23 11.61
CA SER A 227 -28.79 18.21 12.09
C SER A 227 -29.21 16.79 11.67
N ALA A 228 -30.51 16.49 11.67
CA ALA A 228 -31.02 15.18 11.24
C ALA A 228 -31.16 15.01 9.70
N ARG A 229 -30.88 16.05 8.91
CA ARG A 229 -31.14 16.09 7.45
C ARG A 229 -30.58 14.89 6.68
N ASP A 230 -29.34 14.51 6.96
CA ASP A 230 -28.64 13.43 6.25
C ASP A 230 -29.32 12.07 6.48
N TYR A 231 -29.96 11.88 7.64
CA TYR A 231 -30.72 10.65 7.93
C TYR A 231 -32.01 10.60 7.10
N TYR A 232 -32.73 11.72 6.94
CA TYR A 232 -33.91 11.77 6.07
C TYR A 232 -33.55 11.54 4.61
N GLU A 233 -32.52 12.22 4.10
CA GLU A 233 -32.08 12.09 2.70
C GLU A 233 -31.70 10.63 2.39
N SER A 234 -30.96 9.99 3.31
CA SER A 234 -30.57 8.58 3.18
C SER A 234 -31.77 7.63 3.27
N ALA A 235 -32.62 7.75 4.29
CA ALA A 235 -33.78 6.87 4.49
C ALA A 235 -34.76 6.95 3.30
N PHE A 236 -35.05 8.18 2.84
CA PHE A 236 -35.99 8.39 1.74
C PHE A 236 -35.44 7.92 0.39
N SER A 237 -34.17 8.21 0.11
CA SER A 237 -33.50 7.74 -1.12
C SER A 237 -33.45 6.22 -1.20
N ASN A 238 -33.12 5.54 -0.09
CA ASN A 238 -33.04 4.08 -0.05
C ASN A 238 -34.42 3.42 -0.09
N LEU A 239 -35.41 3.99 0.61
CA LEU A 239 -36.78 3.49 0.56
C LEU A 239 -37.37 3.57 -0.86
N ARG A 240 -37.13 4.67 -1.59
CA ARG A 240 -37.52 4.80 -3.01
C ARG A 240 -36.90 3.74 -3.91
N LYS A 241 -35.71 3.25 -3.57
CA LYS A 241 -34.99 2.19 -4.30
C LYS A 241 -35.38 0.78 -3.83
N GLY A 242 -36.34 0.64 -2.92
CA GLY A 242 -36.75 -0.65 -2.34
C GLY A 242 -35.71 -1.26 -1.38
N ILE A 243 -34.77 -0.45 -0.89
CA ILE A 243 -33.70 -0.87 0.02
C ILE A 243 -34.02 -0.34 1.42
N LEU A 244 -34.17 -1.24 2.40
CA LEU A 244 -34.32 -0.85 3.80
C LEU A 244 -32.94 -0.83 4.47
N ASN A 245 -32.50 0.36 4.88
CA ASN A 245 -31.25 0.56 5.60
C ASN A 245 -31.50 0.89 7.09
N LEU A 246 -30.43 1.11 7.85
CA LEU A 246 -30.51 1.43 9.28
C LEU A 246 -31.01 2.86 9.57
N ASP A 247 -31.03 3.75 8.58
CA ASP A 247 -31.51 5.12 8.76
C ASP A 247 -33.05 5.18 8.83
N VAL A 248 -33.76 4.19 8.29
CA VAL A 248 -35.24 4.14 8.31
C VAL A 248 -35.80 4.06 9.75
N PRO A 249 -35.39 3.09 10.60
CA PRO A 249 -35.81 3.07 12.01
C PRO A 249 -35.45 4.35 12.79
N ILE A 250 -34.27 4.92 12.51
CA ILE A 250 -33.80 6.16 13.16
C ILE A 250 -34.74 7.32 12.85
N VAL A 251 -35.08 7.51 11.58
CA VAL A 251 -36.01 8.57 11.14
C VAL A 251 -37.40 8.40 11.77
N ILE A 252 -37.91 7.16 11.83
CA ILE A 252 -39.18 6.87 12.50
C ILE A 252 -39.10 7.24 13.99
N GLY A 253 -38.01 6.92 14.67
CA GLY A 253 -37.77 7.29 16.07
C GLY A 253 -37.74 8.81 16.28
N ILE A 254 -37.02 9.55 15.43
CA ILE A 254 -36.94 11.02 15.48
C ILE A 254 -38.34 11.64 15.33
N ILE A 255 -39.09 11.22 14.31
CA ILE A 255 -40.44 11.74 14.04
C ILE A 255 -41.38 11.41 15.21
N THR A 256 -41.33 10.18 15.72
CA THR A 256 -42.21 9.73 16.82
C THR A 256 -41.94 10.53 18.09
N LEU A 257 -40.68 10.69 18.49
CA LEU A 257 -40.30 11.49 19.67
C LEU A 257 -40.67 12.96 19.51
N PHE A 258 -40.48 13.53 18.33
CA PHE A 258 -40.83 14.91 18.06
C PHE A 258 -42.34 15.13 18.16
N CYS A 259 -43.14 14.30 17.50
CA CYS A 259 -44.61 14.40 17.53
C CYS A 259 -45.17 14.18 18.94
N GLN A 260 -44.64 13.21 19.69
CA GLN A 260 -45.05 12.99 21.08
C GLN A 260 -44.72 14.19 21.97
N SER A 261 -43.47 14.68 21.91
CA SER A 261 -43.03 15.81 22.74
C SER A 261 -43.80 17.08 22.39
N LEU A 262 -44.10 17.30 21.10
CA LEU A 262 -44.95 18.39 20.64
C LEU A 262 -46.37 18.28 21.21
N TYR A 263 -46.96 17.08 21.19
CA TYR A 263 -48.28 16.84 21.77
C TYR A 263 -48.29 17.14 23.28
N GLU A 264 -47.30 16.67 24.04
CA GLU A 264 -47.23 16.87 25.49
C GLU A 264 -47.09 18.35 25.87
N VAL A 265 -46.26 19.11 25.16
CA VAL A 265 -46.08 20.56 25.41
C VAL A 265 -47.31 21.35 24.97
N VAL A 266 -47.92 21.03 23.83
CA VAL A 266 -49.13 21.75 23.35
C VAL A 266 -50.35 21.47 24.21
N THR A 267 -50.48 20.27 24.77
CA THR A 267 -51.59 19.89 25.66
C THR A 267 -51.34 20.18 27.12
N ALA A 268 -50.16 20.73 27.47
CA ALA A 268 -49.68 20.89 28.85
C ALA A 268 -49.73 19.60 29.69
N ALA A 269 -49.69 18.43 29.02
CA ALA A 269 -49.65 17.13 29.67
C ALA A 269 -48.25 16.82 30.25
N GLY A 270 -47.22 17.45 29.70
CA GLY A 270 -45.85 17.34 30.18
C GLY A 270 -44.88 18.29 29.49
N SER A 271 -43.62 18.26 29.92
CA SER A 271 -42.52 19.06 29.37
C SER A 271 -41.93 18.52 28.06
N GLY A 272 -42.39 17.33 27.62
CA GLY A 272 -41.91 16.64 26.42
C GLY A 272 -40.53 16.00 26.60
N TYR A 273 -40.12 15.18 25.63
CA TYR A 273 -38.84 14.46 25.60
C TYR A 273 -37.85 15.11 24.63
N PHE A 274 -37.85 16.45 24.56
CA PHE A 274 -36.97 17.19 23.63
C PHE A 274 -35.49 17.07 23.98
N ASP A 275 -35.17 16.88 25.26
CA ASP A 275 -33.82 16.57 25.76
C ASP A 275 -33.31 15.26 25.14
N SER A 276 -34.19 14.26 25.11
CA SER A 276 -33.94 12.93 24.61
C SER A 276 -33.77 12.93 23.09
N LEU A 277 -34.61 13.69 22.40
CA LEU A 277 -34.52 13.88 20.94
C LEU A 277 -33.22 14.58 20.53
N ALA A 278 -32.88 15.69 21.21
CA ALA A 278 -31.67 16.45 20.92
C ALA A 278 -30.40 15.62 21.21
N GLY A 279 -30.37 14.94 22.36
CA GLY A 279 -29.29 14.03 22.74
C GLY A 279 -29.15 12.87 21.74
N PHE A 280 -30.27 12.27 21.33
CA PHE A 280 -30.28 11.18 20.35
C PHE A 280 -29.61 11.59 19.02
N VAL A 281 -30.01 12.72 18.43
CA VAL A 281 -29.41 13.20 17.18
C VAL A 281 -27.95 13.59 17.37
N PHE A 282 -27.61 14.24 18.49
CA PHE A 282 -26.24 14.63 18.80
C PHE A 282 -25.28 13.44 18.89
N PHE A 283 -25.63 12.41 19.68
CA PHE A 283 -24.81 11.21 19.85
C PHE A 283 -24.69 10.39 18.55
N LEU A 284 -25.76 10.32 17.75
CA LEU A 284 -25.72 9.67 16.43
C LEU A 284 -24.74 10.38 15.47
N LEU A 285 -24.74 11.71 15.45
CA LEU A 285 -23.83 12.48 14.60
C LEU A 285 -22.37 12.33 15.03
N ILE A 286 -22.09 12.29 16.33
CA ILE A 286 -20.74 11.97 16.86
C ILE A 286 -20.31 10.58 16.39
N GLY A 287 -21.18 9.58 16.51
CA GLY A 287 -20.91 8.22 16.05
C GLY A 287 -20.60 8.17 14.55
N ARG A 288 -21.39 8.86 13.73
CA ARG A 288 -21.19 8.95 12.27
C ARG A 288 -19.90 9.68 11.90
N TRP A 289 -19.55 10.76 12.61
CA TRP A 289 -18.29 11.48 12.41
C TRP A 289 -17.08 10.63 12.78
N TYR A 290 -17.14 9.94 13.92
CA TYR A 290 -16.10 9.00 14.34
C TYR A 290 -15.90 7.90 13.30
N GLN A 291 -16.98 7.25 12.86
CA GLN A 291 -16.96 6.24 11.80
C GLN A 291 -16.31 6.76 10.51
N GLY A 292 -16.73 7.94 10.03
CA GLY A 292 -16.20 8.51 8.79
C GLY A 292 -14.71 8.86 8.89
N ARG A 293 -14.27 9.42 10.02
CA ARG A 293 -12.87 9.78 10.24
C ARG A 293 -11.97 8.56 10.32
N THR A 294 -12.42 7.49 10.97
CA THR A 294 -11.66 6.23 10.98
C THR A 294 -11.61 5.59 9.61
N TYR A 295 -12.74 5.54 8.88
CA TYR A 295 -12.77 4.95 7.54
C TYR A 295 -11.79 5.66 6.58
N GLN A 296 -11.76 6.99 6.60
CA GLN A 296 -10.81 7.78 5.81
C GLN A 296 -9.34 7.58 6.21
N ALA A 297 -9.07 7.32 7.48
CA ALA A 297 -7.70 7.01 7.94
C ALA A 297 -7.23 5.61 7.50
N LEU A 298 -8.16 4.72 7.16
CA LEU A 298 -7.89 3.34 6.75
C LEU A 298 -7.98 3.13 5.23
N SER A 299 -8.60 4.05 4.49
CA SER A 299 -8.65 4.01 3.03
C SER A 299 -7.30 4.46 2.45
N PHE A 300 -6.47 3.49 2.08
CA PHE A 300 -5.22 3.71 1.36
C PHE A 300 -5.35 3.09 -0.02
N GLU A 301 -5.90 3.86 -0.96
CA GLU A 301 -5.86 3.47 -2.37
C GLU A 301 -4.63 4.12 -2.98
N ARG A 302 -3.54 3.36 -3.17
CA ARG A 302 -2.49 3.76 -4.10
C ARG A 302 -2.91 3.31 -5.49
N SER A 303 -2.99 4.26 -6.41
CA SER A 303 -3.25 3.99 -7.82
C SER A 303 -1.93 3.76 -8.56
N TYR A 304 -1.97 3.03 -9.68
CA TYR A 304 -0.82 2.88 -10.58
C TYR A 304 -0.36 4.22 -11.17
N LYS A 305 -1.22 5.25 -11.11
CA LYS A 305 -0.91 6.63 -11.51
C LYS A 305 0.27 7.25 -10.73
N SER A 306 0.66 6.68 -9.60
CA SER A 306 1.85 7.12 -8.84
C SER A 306 3.18 6.82 -9.55
N TYR A 307 3.19 5.96 -10.58
CA TYR A 307 4.42 5.51 -11.26
C TYR A 307 4.73 6.22 -12.58
N PHE A 308 3.77 6.98 -13.11
CA PHE A 308 3.96 7.73 -14.35
C PHE A 308 4.46 9.16 -14.07
N PRO A 309 5.37 9.69 -14.90
CA PRO A 309 5.80 11.07 -14.78
C PRO A 309 4.64 12.04 -15.08
N VAL A 310 4.69 13.22 -14.46
CA VAL A 310 3.67 14.27 -14.65
C VAL A 310 3.74 14.86 -16.05
N ALA A 311 4.96 15.01 -16.57
CA ALA A 311 5.25 15.59 -17.87
C ALA A 311 6.39 14.82 -18.56
N VAL A 312 6.42 14.93 -19.89
CA VAL A 312 7.41 14.31 -20.76
C VAL A 312 8.01 15.38 -21.68
N THR A 313 9.20 15.11 -22.22
CA THR A 313 9.85 16.03 -23.18
C THR A 313 9.41 15.67 -24.59
N ARG A 314 8.72 16.59 -25.27
CA ARG A 314 8.39 16.50 -26.70
C ARG A 314 9.41 17.30 -27.53
N LEU A 315 9.80 16.75 -28.67
CA LEU A 315 10.59 17.42 -29.69
C LEU A 315 9.65 17.99 -30.77
N ARG A 316 9.63 19.32 -30.92
CA ARG A 316 8.86 20.01 -31.96
C ARG A 316 9.75 21.04 -32.65
N GLU A 317 9.85 20.92 -33.97
CA GLU A 317 10.70 21.79 -34.81
C GLU A 317 12.16 21.88 -34.31
N GLY A 318 12.69 20.79 -33.75
CA GLY A 318 14.06 20.73 -33.20
C GLY A 318 14.24 21.41 -31.84
N LYS A 319 13.16 21.80 -31.16
CA LYS A 319 13.18 22.32 -29.79
C LYS A 319 12.51 21.35 -28.82
N GLU A 320 13.10 21.22 -27.63
CA GLU A 320 12.52 20.49 -26.51
C GLU A 320 11.45 21.34 -25.84
N GLU A 321 10.25 20.79 -25.69
CA GLU A 321 9.14 21.38 -24.93
C GLU A 321 8.58 20.36 -23.95
N SER A 322 8.17 20.81 -22.76
CA SER A 322 7.54 19.92 -21.78
C SER A 322 6.04 19.82 -22.02
N LEU A 323 5.54 18.59 -22.15
CA LEU A 323 4.15 18.26 -22.42
C LEU A 323 3.59 17.41 -21.27
N MET A 324 2.35 17.65 -20.83
CA MET A 324 1.73 16.78 -19.82
C MET A 324 1.49 15.39 -20.39
N LEU A 325 1.59 14.36 -19.56
CA LEU A 325 1.35 12.97 -19.98
C LEU A 325 -0.02 12.78 -20.66
N GLN A 326 -1.05 13.45 -20.14
CA GLN A 326 -2.42 13.43 -20.67
C GLN A 326 -2.58 14.12 -22.04
N ASP A 327 -1.64 14.99 -22.41
CA ASP A 327 -1.71 15.78 -23.64
C ASP A 327 -0.90 15.16 -24.79
N ILE A 328 -0.24 14.01 -24.54
CA ILE A 328 0.49 13.24 -25.54
C ILE A 328 -0.48 12.71 -26.59
N LYS A 329 -0.16 12.99 -27.86
CA LYS A 329 -0.93 12.54 -29.01
C LYS A 329 -0.13 11.57 -29.85
N LYS A 330 -0.85 10.74 -30.60
CA LYS A 330 -0.27 9.92 -31.67
C LYS A 330 0.52 10.80 -32.64
N GLY A 331 1.74 10.39 -32.96
CA GLY A 331 2.68 11.10 -33.83
C GLY A 331 3.55 12.14 -33.12
N ASP A 332 3.39 12.36 -31.80
CA ASP A 332 4.34 13.18 -31.05
C ASP A 332 5.70 12.48 -30.98
N LEU A 333 6.78 13.24 -31.20
CA LEU A 333 8.16 12.78 -31.00
C LEU A 333 8.59 13.10 -29.58
N LEU A 334 8.84 12.09 -28.76
CA LEU A 334 9.29 12.26 -27.39
C LEU A 334 10.77 11.96 -27.25
N LEU A 335 11.48 12.80 -26.49
CA LEU A 335 12.85 12.57 -26.06
C LEU A 335 12.80 11.88 -24.70
N ILE A 336 13.31 10.66 -24.64
CA ILE A 336 13.40 9.87 -23.40
C ILE A 336 14.86 9.85 -22.97
N HIS A 337 15.15 10.49 -21.84
CA HIS A 337 16.49 10.52 -21.28
C HIS A 337 16.85 9.23 -20.55
N ASN A 338 18.12 9.11 -20.17
CA ASN A 338 18.59 8.00 -19.35
C ASN A 338 17.75 7.90 -18.05
N GLN A 339 17.34 6.68 -17.70
CA GLN A 339 16.52 6.33 -16.55
C GLN A 339 15.09 6.85 -16.57
N GLU A 340 14.63 7.46 -17.66
CA GLU A 340 13.22 7.85 -17.81
C GLU A 340 12.36 6.68 -18.28
N LEU A 341 11.09 6.73 -17.88
CA LEU A 341 10.08 5.76 -18.28
C LEU A 341 9.49 6.15 -19.63
N ILE A 342 9.25 5.14 -20.46
CA ILE A 342 8.52 5.27 -21.71
C ILE A 342 7.03 5.43 -21.37
N PRO A 343 6.40 6.58 -21.69
CA PRO A 343 5.05 6.92 -21.24
C PRO A 343 3.93 6.19 -22.01
N SER A 344 4.16 5.88 -23.29
CA SER A 344 3.22 5.20 -24.16
C SER A 344 3.97 4.33 -25.17
N ASP A 345 3.25 3.40 -25.80
CA ASP A 345 3.79 2.56 -26.87
C ASP A 345 4.18 3.43 -28.08
N GLY A 346 5.33 3.13 -28.69
CA GLY A 346 5.89 3.93 -29.78
C GLY A 346 6.96 3.21 -30.60
N ILE A 347 7.50 3.90 -31.60
CA ILE A 347 8.60 3.41 -32.45
C ILE A 347 9.87 4.20 -32.16
N LEU A 348 10.99 3.51 -32.02
CA LEU A 348 12.29 4.17 -31.89
C LEU A 348 12.69 4.84 -33.21
N ILE A 349 12.89 6.16 -33.19
CA ILE A 349 13.29 6.94 -34.36
C ILE A 349 14.81 7.16 -34.37
N ASP A 350 15.39 7.50 -33.24
CA ASP A 350 16.81 7.85 -33.12
C ASP A 350 17.41 7.44 -31.77
N GLY A 351 18.70 7.08 -31.77
CA GLY A 351 19.48 6.62 -30.62
C GLY A 351 19.59 5.09 -30.47
N GLU A 352 20.56 4.64 -29.65
CA GLU A 352 20.67 3.23 -29.24
C GLU A 352 19.82 3.00 -27.99
N ALA A 353 18.66 2.36 -28.17
CA ALA A 353 17.77 2.05 -27.07
C ALA A 353 18.24 0.80 -26.35
N ILE A 354 18.40 0.91 -25.05
CA ILE A 354 18.74 -0.19 -24.15
C ILE A 354 17.69 -0.12 -23.05
N ILE A 355 16.57 -0.81 -23.26
CA ILE A 355 15.37 -0.60 -22.45
C ILE A 355 15.26 -1.72 -21.43
N ASN A 356 15.28 -1.33 -20.16
CA ASN A 356 14.97 -2.21 -19.06
C ASN A 356 13.46 -2.30 -18.87
N TYR A 357 12.88 -3.44 -19.22
CA TYR A 357 11.46 -3.72 -19.04
C TYR A 357 11.12 -4.35 -17.69
N ALA A 358 12.03 -4.39 -16.71
CA ALA A 358 11.78 -5.00 -15.41
C ALA A 358 10.52 -4.48 -14.70
N PHE A 359 10.11 -3.24 -14.96
CA PHE A 359 8.85 -2.70 -14.43
C PHE A 359 7.59 -3.38 -15.02
N VAL A 360 7.68 -3.92 -16.23
CA VAL A 360 6.55 -4.51 -16.99
C VAL A 360 6.66 -6.02 -17.10
N THR A 361 7.85 -6.51 -17.47
CA THR A 361 8.14 -7.93 -17.71
C THR A 361 8.91 -8.55 -16.58
N GLY A 362 9.50 -7.74 -15.68
CA GLY A 362 10.28 -8.25 -14.55
C GLY A 362 11.67 -8.77 -14.84
N GLU A 363 12.00 -8.92 -16.10
CA GLU A 363 13.32 -9.32 -16.53
C GLU A 363 14.28 -8.14 -16.39
N SER A 364 15.28 -8.30 -15.53
CA SER A 364 16.28 -7.25 -15.22
C SER A 364 17.25 -6.98 -16.37
N LEU A 365 17.27 -7.83 -17.40
CA LEU A 365 18.18 -7.72 -18.53
C LEU A 365 17.64 -6.68 -19.54
N PRO A 366 18.37 -5.58 -19.79
CA PRO A 366 17.95 -4.58 -20.74
C PRO A 366 17.93 -5.12 -22.16
N VAL A 367 16.85 -4.85 -22.88
CA VAL A 367 16.66 -5.24 -24.29
C VAL A 367 17.22 -4.15 -25.17
N ARG A 368 18.11 -4.50 -26.10
CA ARG A 368 18.58 -3.57 -27.12
C ARG A 368 17.56 -3.43 -28.24
N LYS A 369 17.29 -2.21 -28.66
CA LYS A 369 16.39 -1.86 -29.76
C LYS A 369 17.09 -0.92 -30.75
N GLN A 370 16.89 -1.20 -32.03
CA GLN A 370 17.39 -0.41 -33.15
C GLN A 370 16.29 0.49 -33.72
N ALA A 371 16.70 1.56 -34.41
CA ALA A 371 15.77 2.49 -35.04
C ALA A 371 14.80 1.74 -35.97
N GLY A 372 13.52 2.10 -35.91
CA GLY A 372 12.41 1.41 -36.58
C GLY A 372 11.76 0.28 -35.77
N GLU A 373 12.32 -0.11 -34.62
CA GLU A 373 11.68 -1.10 -33.75
C GLU A 373 10.70 -0.49 -32.75
N ALA A 374 9.67 -1.26 -32.40
CA ALA A 374 8.69 -0.89 -31.39
C ALA A 374 9.30 -0.92 -29.97
N VAL A 375 8.88 0.06 -29.17
CA VAL A 375 9.18 0.23 -27.75
C VAL A 375 7.88 0.39 -26.98
N TYR A 376 7.80 -0.20 -25.78
CA TYR A 376 6.54 -0.31 -25.05
C TYR A 376 6.51 0.55 -23.78
N ALA A 377 5.31 1.01 -23.44
CA ALA A 377 5.04 1.77 -22.23
C ALA A 377 5.51 1.04 -20.97
N GLY A 378 6.07 1.77 -20.00
CA GLY A 378 6.62 1.23 -18.76
C GLY A 378 8.05 0.70 -18.85
N GLY A 379 8.63 0.58 -20.06
CA GLY A 379 10.06 0.35 -20.22
C GLY A 379 10.89 1.55 -19.75
N ARG A 380 12.05 1.30 -19.11
CA ARG A 380 12.97 2.35 -18.68
C ARG A 380 14.20 2.39 -19.58
N GLN A 381 14.51 3.53 -20.18
CA GLN A 381 15.72 3.65 -20.99
C GLN A 381 16.97 3.63 -20.10
N THR A 382 17.96 2.82 -20.45
CA THR A 382 19.22 2.65 -19.70
C THR A 382 20.43 2.90 -20.62
N GLY A 383 20.84 4.16 -20.77
CA GLY A 383 21.95 4.52 -21.65
C GLY A 383 21.84 5.95 -22.18
N GLY A 384 22.18 6.15 -23.46
CA GLY A 384 21.99 7.44 -24.13
C GLY A 384 20.51 7.82 -24.26
N GLY A 385 20.23 9.11 -24.47
CA GLY A 385 18.87 9.56 -24.77
C GLY A 385 18.37 8.98 -26.09
N ILE A 386 17.07 8.69 -26.17
CA ILE A 386 16.42 8.14 -27.37
C ILE A 386 15.24 9.00 -27.78
N THR A 387 14.96 9.03 -29.08
CA THR A 387 13.77 9.69 -29.62
C THR A 387 12.77 8.64 -30.08
N ILE A 388 11.54 8.74 -29.59
CA ILE A 388 10.45 7.80 -29.91
C ILE A 388 9.28 8.54 -30.54
N GLU A 389 8.63 7.95 -31.54
CA GLU A 389 7.36 8.44 -32.08
C GLU A 389 6.21 7.66 -31.46
N ILE A 390 5.22 8.37 -30.92
CA ILE A 390 4.11 7.75 -30.20
C ILE A 390 3.09 7.14 -31.17
N GLU A 391 2.79 5.85 -31.01
CA GLU A 391 1.81 5.13 -31.85
C GLU A 391 0.37 5.22 -31.32
N GLU A 392 0.20 5.29 -30.00
CA GLU A 392 -1.08 5.34 -29.30
C GLU A 392 -1.06 6.35 -28.13
N GLU A 393 -2.21 6.96 -27.83
CA GLU A 393 -2.37 7.82 -26.65
C GLU A 393 -2.12 7.02 -25.34
N VAL A 394 -1.67 7.69 -24.27
CA VAL A 394 -1.28 7.03 -23.01
C VAL A 394 -2.42 6.21 -22.40
N GLU A 395 -3.66 6.71 -22.46
CA GLU A 395 -4.84 5.98 -21.96
C GLU A 395 -5.14 4.71 -22.76
N GLN A 396 -4.68 4.67 -24.00
CA GLN A 396 -4.90 3.58 -24.94
C GLN A 396 -3.74 2.59 -24.97
N SER A 397 -2.59 2.91 -24.38
CA SER A 397 -1.43 2.00 -24.36
C SER A 397 -1.81 0.63 -23.80
N LYS A 398 -1.10 -0.41 -24.27
CA LYS A 398 -1.37 -1.79 -23.87
C LYS A 398 -1.27 -1.97 -22.36
N LEU A 399 -0.31 -1.30 -21.73
CA LEU A 399 -0.11 -1.29 -20.28
C LEU A 399 -1.30 -0.64 -19.56
N THR A 400 -1.73 0.54 -20.00
CA THR A 400 -2.84 1.28 -19.40
C THR A 400 -4.18 0.55 -19.58
N ARG A 401 -4.40 -0.12 -20.73
CA ARG A 401 -5.59 -0.95 -20.95
C ARG A 401 -5.64 -2.18 -20.06
N LEU A 402 -4.51 -2.86 -19.85
CA LEU A 402 -4.41 -3.97 -18.90
C LEU A 402 -4.82 -3.51 -17.48
N TRP A 403 -4.38 -2.32 -17.07
CA TRP A 403 -4.70 -1.73 -15.77
C TRP A 403 -6.12 -1.14 -15.65
N ASN A 404 -6.69 -0.58 -16.73
CA ASN A 404 -8.02 0.05 -16.71
C ASN A 404 -9.16 -0.96 -16.91
N GLN A 405 -8.96 -2.03 -17.68
CA GLN A 405 -9.92 -3.14 -17.75
C GLN A 405 -10.04 -3.88 -16.40
N GLU A 406 -9.05 -3.73 -15.52
CA GLU A 406 -9.00 -4.35 -14.19
C GLU A 406 -9.89 -3.68 -13.12
N THR A 407 -10.42 -2.47 -13.35
CA THR A 407 -11.35 -1.84 -12.39
C THR A 407 -12.79 -2.35 -12.45
N ASP A 408 -13.20 -2.98 -13.56
CA ASP A 408 -14.60 -3.36 -13.80
C ASP A 408 -14.97 -4.82 -13.46
N ASN A 409 -13.99 -5.74 -13.41
CA ASN A 409 -14.29 -7.18 -13.33
C ASN A 409 -14.09 -7.85 -11.96
N ARG A 410 -13.52 -7.16 -10.96
CA ARG A 410 -13.63 -7.67 -9.58
C ARG A 410 -15.05 -7.37 -9.09
N PRO A 411 -15.79 -8.33 -8.53
CA PRO A 411 -17.02 -8.02 -7.84
C PRO A 411 -16.69 -7.19 -6.58
N LYS A 412 -16.56 -5.87 -6.73
CA LYS A 412 -16.30 -4.86 -5.68
C LYS A 412 -17.35 -4.81 -4.55
N HIS A 413 -18.25 -5.79 -4.49
CA HIS A 413 -19.46 -5.71 -3.67
C HIS A 413 -19.81 -6.99 -2.93
N ARG A 414 -18.88 -7.94 -2.67
CA ARG A 414 -19.25 -9.08 -1.81
C ARG A 414 -19.55 -8.62 -0.36
N PHE A 415 -18.75 -7.68 0.16
CA PHE A 415 -18.91 -7.11 1.50
C PHE A 415 -20.15 -6.20 1.61
N MET A 416 -20.29 -5.21 0.73
CA MET A 416 -21.48 -4.33 0.71
C MET A 416 -22.76 -5.14 0.53
N ARG A 417 -22.76 -6.17 -0.33
CA ARG A 417 -23.94 -7.03 -0.53
C ARG A 417 -24.30 -7.84 0.72
N LEU A 418 -23.32 -8.31 1.52
CA LEU A 418 -23.59 -9.00 2.79
C LEU A 418 -24.14 -8.05 3.85
N VAL A 419 -23.53 -6.87 4.01
CA VAL A 419 -24.01 -5.84 4.94
C VAL A 419 -25.41 -5.37 4.57
N ASP A 420 -25.70 -5.17 3.27
CA ASP A 420 -27.01 -4.75 2.78
C ASP A 420 -28.09 -5.82 3.00
N ILE A 421 -27.78 -7.10 2.76
CA ILE A 421 -28.72 -8.22 3.00
C ILE A 421 -29.03 -8.37 4.49
N VAL A 422 -27.98 -8.34 5.34
CA VAL A 422 -28.13 -8.44 6.80
C VAL A 422 -28.89 -7.22 7.32
N SER A 423 -28.54 -6.01 6.88
CA SER A 423 -29.21 -4.77 7.26
C SER A 423 -30.68 -4.80 6.89
N ARG A 424 -31.05 -5.24 5.68
CA ARG A 424 -32.46 -5.30 5.28
C ARG A 424 -33.27 -6.24 6.16
N ARG A 425 -32.80 -7.48 6.37
CA ARG A 425 -33.51 -8.48 7.19
C ARG A 425 -33.58 -8.04 8.66
N PHE A 426 -32.50 -7.45 9.17
CA PHE A 426 -32.44 -6.91 10.51
C PHE A 426 -33.43 -5.75 10.70
N THR A 427 -33.46 -4.78 9.79
CA THR A 427 -34.39 -3.64 9.84
C THR A 427 -35.84 -4.10 9.83
N ILE A 428 -36.19 -5.10 8.99
CA ILE A 428 -37.56 -5.66 8.99
C ILE A 428 -37.89 -6.31 10.33
N GLY A 429 -37.00 -7.17 10.86
CA GLY A 429 -37.20 -7.81 12.15
C GLY A 429 -37.36 -6.80 13.30
N LEU A 430 -36.53 -5.75 13.28
CA LEU A 430 -36.59 -4.67 14.26
C LEU A 430 -37.93 -3.93 14.22
N LEU A 431 -38.41 -3.56 13.03
CA LEU A 431 -39.70 -2.87 12.88
C LEU A 431 -40.86 -3.74 13.38
N ILE A 432 -40.84 -5.05 13.11
CA ILE A 432 -41.85 -5.98 13.65
C ILE A 432 -41.81 -6.01 15.18
N ILE A 433 -40.64 -6.16 15.78
CA ILE A 433 -40.50 -6.19 17.25
C ILE A 433 -40.95 -4.87 17.87
N ALA A 434 -40.58 -3.73 17.27
CA ALA A 434 -41.01 -2.42 17.73
C ALA A 434 -42.54 -2.31 17.68
N SER A 435 -43.16 -2.62 16.54
CA SER A 435 -44.62 -2.58 16.38
C SER A 435 -45.35 -3.51 17.36
N LEU A 436 -44.85 -4.73 17.57
CA LEU A 436 -45.43 -5.64 18.55
C LEU A 436 -45.30 -5.11 19.99
N THR A 437 -44.16 -4.48 20.31
CA THR A 437 -43.93 -3.84 21.62
C THR A 437 -44.91 -2.69 21.84
N LEU A 438 -45.12 -1.85 20.83
CA LEU A 438 -46.09 -0.76 20.87
C LEU A 438 -47.51 -1.31 21.12
N LEU A 439 -47.95 -2.29 20.32
CA LEU A 439 -49.28 -2.89 20.46
C LEU A 439 -49.49 -3.56 21.81
N GLY A 440 -48.47 -4.27 22.31
CA GLY A 440 -48.53 -4.91 23.63
C GLY A 440 -48.69 -3.90 24.75
N TRP A 441 -47.86 -2.86 24.80
CA TRP A 441 -47.96 -1.84 25.84
C TRP A 441 -49.21 -0.97 25.72
N LEU A 442 -49.74 -0.72 24.51
CA LEU A 442 -51.03 -0.05 24.34
C LEU A 442 -52.18 -0.78 25.06
N TRP A 443 -52.08 -2.10 25.23
CA TRP A 443 -53.07 -2.90 25.97
C TRP A 443 -52.85 -2.90 27.49
N PHE A 444 -51.59 -2.90 27.96
CA PHE A 444 -51.28 -2.99 29.39
C PHE A 444 -51.13 -1.63 30.08
N ASP A 445 -50.34 -0.73 29.50
CA ASP A 445 -50.07 0.62 30.01
C ASP A 445 -49.72 1.55 28.82
N PRO A 446 -50.72 2.29 28.29
CA PRO A 446 -50.53 3.19 27.15
C PRO A 446 -49.43 4.23 27.37
N GLY A 447 -49.17 4.65 28.63
CA GLY A 447 -48.17 5.65 28.96
C GLY A 447 -46.74 5.19 28.66
N ARG A 448 -46.48 3.88 28.65
CA ARG A 448 -45.16 3.31 28.34
C ARG A 448 -44.99 2.88 26.89
N ALA A 449 -46.08 2.84 26.12
CA ALA A 449 -46.08 2.23 24.79
C ALA A 449 -45.14 2.95 23.81
N LEU A 450 -45.20 4.29 23.77
CA LEU A 450 -44.35 5.09 22.90
C LEU A 450 -42.88 5.07 23.36
N ILE A 451 -42.63 5.13 24.67
CA ILE A 451 -41.28 5.07 25.24
C ILE A 451 -40.62 3.73 24.90
N ALA A 452 -41.33 2.61 25.10
CA ALA A 452 -40.83 1.29 24.76
C ALA A 452 -40.61 1.13 23.25
N PHE A 453 -41.53 1.60 22.41
CA PHE A 453 -41.41 1.58 20.95
C PHE A 453 -40.16 2.29 20.46
N VAL A 454 -39.96 3.54 20.90
CA VAL A 454 -38.80 4.35 20.50
C VAL A 454 -37.51 3.73 21.04
N SER A 455 -37.48 3.29 22.30
CA SER A 455 -36.30 2.66 22.89
C SER A 455 -35.88 1.40 22.13
N VAL A 456 -36.84 0.62 21.61
CA VAL A 456 -36.55 -0.55 20.74
C VAL A 456 -35.91 -0.10 19.43
N LEU A 457 -36.48 0.91 18.75
CA LEU A 457 -35.94 1.42 17.48
C LEU A 457 -34.51 1.97 17.62
N ILE A 458 -34.21 2.59 18.77
CA ILE A 458 -32.90 3.18 19.04
C ILE A 458 -31.89 2.09 19.41
N VAL A 459 -32.13 1.32 20.47
CA VAL A 459 -31.09 0.47 21.09
C VAL A 459 -30.59 -0.65 20.18
N ALA A 460 -31.38 -1.02 19.18
CA ALA A 460 -31.08 -2.14 18.30
C ALA A 460 -30.07 -1.82 17.19
N CYS A 461 -29.53 -0.60 17.05
CA CYS A 461 -28.57 -0.35 15.96
C CYS A 461 -27.38 -1.31 16.04
N PRO A 462 -27.08 -2.09 14.98
CA PRO A 462 -25.86 -2.89 14.90
C PRO A 462 -24.67 -2.04 14.46
N CYS A 463 -24.59 -0.79 14.94
CA CYS A 463 -23.59 0.20 14.54
C CYS A 463 -22.16 -0.32 14.81
N ALA A 464 -21.94 -1.03 15.93
CA ALA A 464 -20.68 -1.66 16.26
C ALA A 464 -20.27 -2.77 15.26
N LEU A 465 -21.25 -3.53 14.73
CA LEU A 465 -21.03 -4.61 13.77
C LEU A 465 -20.39 -4.08 12.47
N ALA A 466 -20.87 -2.92 11.99
CA ALA A 466 -20.37 -2.29 10.77
C ALA A 466 -18.92 -1.81 10.91
N LEU A 467 -18.49 -1.46 12.13
CA LEU A 467 -17.13 -1.01 12.43
C LEU A 467 -16.16 -2.16 12.66
N THR A 468 -16.64 -3.32 13.10
CA THR A 468 -15.77 -4.45 13.49
C THR A 468 -14.79 -4.84 12.40
N LEU A 469 -15.26 -4.99 11.16
CA LEU A 469 -14.46 -5.48 10.04
C LEU A 469 -13.38 -4.45 9.60
N PRO A 470 -13.71 -3.18 9.29
CA PRO A 470 -12.72 -2.16 8.97
C PRO A 470 -11.64 -2.01 10.04
N PHE A 471 -11.99 -2.06 11.32
CA PHE A 471 -11.01 -1.91 12.41
C PHE A 471 -10.15 -3.16 12.61
N ALA A 472 -10.75 -4.34 12.59
CA ALA A 472 -10.00 -5.59 12.72
C ALA A 472 -9.00 -5.73 11.58
N TYR A 473 -9.49 -5.67 10.34
CA TYR A 473 -8.67 -5.89 9.15
C TYR A 473 -7.75 -4.71 8.86
N GLY A 474 -8.19 -3.47 9.10
CA GLY A 474 -7.33 -2.29 8.98
C GLY A 474 -6.16 -2.32 9.96
N THR A 475 -6.40 -2.70 11.22
CA THR A 475 -5.34 -2.87 12.22
C THR A 475 -4.41 -4.02 11.84
N THR A 476 -4.95 -5.16 11.38
CA THR A 476 -4.16 -6.28 10.90
C THR A 476 -3.28 -5.89 9.71
N MET A 477 -3.82 -5.18 8.72
CA MET A 477 -3.09 -4.68 7.57
C MET A 477 -1.96 -3.73 7.97
N GLN A 478 -2.20 -2.83 8.94
CA GLN A 478 -1.16 -1.94 9.47
C GLN A 478 -0.01 -2.73 10.13
N ILE A 479 -0.33 -3.75 10.91
CA ILE A 479 0.66 -4.61 11.57
C ILE A 479 1.46 -5.41 10.54
N MET A 480 0.80 -5.94 9.50
CA MET A 480 1.43 -6.67 8.40
C MET A 480 2.36 -5.76 7.57
N GLY A 481 1.92 -4.56 7.21
CA GLY A 481 2.71 -3.62 6.43
C GLY A 481 4.00 -3.21 7.14
N ARG A 482 3.95 -2.97 8.46
CA ARG A 482 5.15 -2.72 9.29
C ARG A 482 6.13 -3.90 9.34
N ARG A 483 5.75 -5.07 8.84
CA ARG A 483 6.51 -6.32 8.87
C ARG A 483 6.85 -6.82 7.48
N GLY A 484 6.60 -6.01 6.46
CA GLY A 484 6.93 -6.32 5.08
C GLY A 484 5.87 -7.09 4.31
N LEU A 485 4.61 -7.16 4.78
CA LEU A 485 3.48 -7.62 3.95
C LEU A 485 2.47 -6.49 3.75
N TYR A 486 2.46 -5.89 2.58
CA TYR A 486 1.59 -4.77 2.22
C TYR A 486 0.37 -5.29 1.47
N LEU A 487 -0.82 -5.09 2.03
CA LEU A 487 -2.07 -5.50 1.39
C LEU A 487 -2.66 -4.31 0.61
N ARG A 488 -3.23 -4.59 -0.57
CA ARG A 488 -3.89 -3.57 -1.39
C ARG A 488 -5.23 -3.12 -0.80
N GLU A 489 -5.96 -4.05 -0.20
CA GLU A 489 -7.26 -3.79 0.44
C GLU A 489 -7.46 -4.62 1.71
N SER A 490 -8.30 -4.12 2.62
CA SER A 490 -8.56 -4.80 3.90
C SER A 490 -9.26 -6.16 3.74
N GLY A 491 -9.99 -6.36 2.64
CA GLY A 491 -10.63 -7.63 2.30
C GLY A 491 -9.64 -8.78 2.07
N VAL A 492 -8.38 -8.49 1.73
CA VAL A 492 -7.34 -9.51 1.54
C VAL A 492 -7.06 -10.27 2.84
N VAL A 493 -7.20 -9.63 4.01
CA VAL A 493 -7.07 -10.29 5.31
C VAL A 493 -8.10 -11.43 5.45
N GLU A 494 -9.33 -11.22 4.98
CA GLU A 494 -10.36 -12.25 4.99
C GLU A 494 -10.01 -13.40 4.03
N ASN A 495 -9.53 -13.10 2.83
CA ASN A 495 -9.12 -14.12 1.86
C ASN A 495 -7.95 -14.96 2.42
N LEU A 496 -6.92 -14.31 2.98
CA LEU A 496 -5.80 -14.99 3.65
C LEU A 496 -6.23 -15.84 4.85
N SER A 497 -7.35 -15.51 5.50
CA SER A 497 -7.88 -16.36 6.58
C SER A 497 -8.55 -17.65 6.09
N ASN A 498 -8.99 -17.67 4.82
CA ASN A 498 -9.82 -18.72 4.24
C ASN A 498 -9.07 -19.60 3.23
N VAL A 499 -7.81 -19.30 2.89
CA VAL A 499 -6.98 -20.13 2.00
C VAL A 499 -6.75 -21.52 2.58
N ASP A 500 -6.78 -22.50 1.68
CA ASP A 500 -6.73 -23.94 1.96
C ASP A 500 -5.73 -24.70 1.08
N VAL A 501 -5.10 -24.04 0.10
CA VAL A 501 -3.99 -24.57 -0.70
C VAL A 501 -2.98 -23.45 -0.98
N VAL A 502 -1.69 -23.79 -0.93
CA VAL A 502 -0.58 -22.84 -1.15
C VAL A 502 0.14 -23.23 -2.43
N VAL A 503 0.25 -22.30 -3.37
CA VAL A 503 0.89 -22.48 -4.66
C VAL A 503 2.07 -21.51 -4.75
N PHE A 504 3.26 -22.03 -4.99
CA PHE A 504 4.47 -21.25 -5.21
C PHE A 504 4.84 -21.30 -6.69
N ASP A 505 5.13 -20.15 -7.29
CA ASP A 505 6.04 -20.13 -8.43
C ASP A 505 7.44 -20.52 -7.95
N LYS A 506 8.23 -21.17 -8.79
CA LYS A 506 9.61 -21.55 -8.42
C LYS A 506 10.56 -20.37 -8.63
N THR A 507 10.67 -19.94 -9.88
CA THR A 507 11.66 -18.97 -10.35
C THR A 507 11.32 -17.59 -9.82
N GLY A 508 12.31 -16.87 -9.26
CA GLY A 508 12.10 -15.55 -8.65
C GLY A 508 11.36 -15.55 -7.31
N THR A 509 10.71 -16.67 -6.93
CA THR A 509 9.93 -16.77 -5.68
C THR A 509 10.59 -17.69 -4.66
N LEU A 510 10.76 -18.98 -4.96
CA LEU A 510 11.47 -19.91 -4.06
C LEU A 510 12.98 -19.79 -4.21
N THR A 511 13.43 -19.43 -5.41
CA THR A 511 14.84 -19.28 -5.76
C THR A 511 15.25 -17.81 -5.80
N LEU A 512 16.52 -17.55 -5.50
CA LEU A 512 17.14 -16.24 -5.68
C LEU A 512 17.65 -16.12 -7.12
N THR A 513 17.41 -14.98 -7.76
CA THR A 513 17.82 -14.71 -9.16
C THR A 513 19.32 -14.47 -9.29
N ASP A 514 19.94 -13.84 -8.28
CA ASP A 514 21.35 -13.39 -8.30
C ASP A 514 22.31 -14.28 -7.50
N ASP A 515 21.79 -15.22 -6.72
CA ASP A 515 22.57 -16.14 -5.89
C ASP A 515 22.39 -17.57 -6.43
N ARG A 516 23.50 -18.18 -6.86
CA ARG A 516 23.51 -19.54 -7.41
C ARG A 516 24.52 -20.39 -6.67
N GLN A 517 24.12 -21.61 -6.34
CA GLN A 517 25.04 -22.58 -5.76
C GLN A 517 25.91 -23.13 -6.89
N VAL A 518 27.23 -22.89 -6.81
CA VAL A 518 28.21 -23.35 -7.78
C VAL A 518 29.14 -24.33 -7.09
N ASP A 519 29.21 -25.55 -7.62
CA ASP A 519 30.10 -26.60 -7.13
C ASP A 519 30.99 -27.11 -8.28
N TRP A 520 32.28 -27.30 -8.01
CA TRP A 520 33.23 -27.84 -8.98
C TRP A 520 33.27 -29.37 -8.91
N GLN A 521 33.05 -30.01 -10.05
CA GLN A 521 33.13 -31.46 -10.23
C GLN A 521 34.28 -31.80 -11.17
N GLY A 522 35.36 -32.32 -10.59
CA GLY A 522 36.58 -32.67 -11.30
C GLY A 522 37.76 -32.79 -10.34
N ARG A 523 38.95 -32.94 -10.91
CA ARG A 523 40.19 -32.88 -10.10
C ARG A 523 40.34 -31.46 -9.52
N PRO A 524 40.92 -31.29 -8.32
CA PRO A 524 41.13 -29.99 -7.72
C PRO A 524 41.82 -29.01 -8.67
N LEU A 525 41.24 -27.81 -8.82
CA LEU A 525 41.80 -26.75 -9.63
C LEU A 525 43.00 -26.12 -8.92
N THR A 526 44.08 -25.91 -9.66
CA THR A 526 45.22 -25.11 -9.21
C THR A 526 44.87 -23.61 -9.23
N ASP A 527 45.63 -22.79 -8.51
CA ASP A 527 45.39 -21.33 -8.48
C ASP A 527 45.50 -20.71 -9.88
N VAL A 528 46.39 -21.22 -10.73
CA VAL A 528 46.53 -20.79 -12.12
C VAL A 528 45.28 -21.13 -12.93
N GLU A 529 44.76 -22.35 -12.83
CA GLU A 529 43.54 -22.76 -13.53
C GLU A 529 42.32 -21.94 -13.09
N ARG A 530 42.22 -21.63 -11.79
CA ARG A 530 41.16 -20.75 -11.25
C ARG A 530 41.25 -19.34 -11.84
N GLN A 531 42.46 -18.77 -11.96
CA GLN A 531 42.67 -17.47 -12.61
C GLN A 531 42.25 -17.51 -14.09
N LEU A 532 42.63 -18.55 -14.82
CA LEU A 532 42.27 -18.71 -16.23
C LEU A 532 40.74 -18.78 -16.42
N ILE A 533 40.05 -19.62 -15.64
CA ILE A 533 38.59 -19.78 -15.71
C ILE A 533 37.88 -18.46 -15.35
N ARG A 534 38.25 -17.83 -14.22
CA ARG A 534 37.65 -16.56 -13.79
C ARG A 534 37.81 -15.47 -14.84
N SER A 535 39.00 -15.37 -15.45
CA SER A 535 39.31 -14.35 -16.46
C SER A 535 38.43 -14.51 -17.68
N LEU A 536 38.25 -15.75 -18.16
CA LEU A 536 37.37 -16.05 -19.27
C LEU A 536 35.91 -15.75 -18.91
N CYS A 537 35.40 -16.27 -17.78
CA CYS A 537 34.00 -16.14 -17.39
C CYS A 537 33.59 -14.70 -17.05
N ARG A 538 34.48 -13.90 -16.44
CA ARG A 538 34.23 -12.48 -16.14
C ARG A 538 34.03 -11.63 -17.40
N SER A 539 34.53 -12.09 -18.55
CA SER A 539 34.41 -11.39 -19.84
C SER A 539 33.04 -11.58 -20.51
N SER A 540 32.17 -12.47 -20.00
CA SER A 540 30.81 -12.70 -20.50
C SER A 540 29.77 -12.17 -19.52
N VAL A 541 28.70 -11.57 -20.03
CA VAL A 541 27.54 -11.12 -19.24
C VAL A 541 26.53 -12.24 -18.95
N HIS A 542 26.78 -13.46 -19.44
CA HIS A 542 25.86 -14.59 -19.28
C HIS A 542 25.76 -15.02 -17.80
N PRO A 543 24.55 -15.30 -17.26
CA PRO A 543 24.37 -15.61 -15.84
C PRO A 543 25.21 -16.79 -15.32
N LEU A 544 25.38 -17.84 -16.12
CA LEU A 544 26.24 -18.98 -15.74
C LEU A 544 27.73 -18.59 -15.67
N SER A 545 28.19 -17.72 -16.57
CA SER A 545 29.57 -17.22 -16.56
C SER A 545 29.80 -16.30 -15.36
N GLN A 546 28.84 -15.42 -15.07
CA GLN A 546 28.89 -14.55 -13.89
C GLN A 546 28.89 -15.36 -12.59
N ALA A 547 28.10 -16.44 -12.50
CA ALA A 547 28.10 -17.35 -11.36
C ALA A 547 29.46 -18.04 -11.15
N VAL A 548 30.07 -18.58 -12.21
CA VAL A 548 31.40 -19.21 -12.13
C VAL A 548 32.49 -18.17 -11.78
N ALA A 549 32.41 -16.98 -12.37
CA ALA A 549 33.33 -15.89 -12.03
C ALA A 549 33.19 -15.48 -10.56
N GLY A 550 31.96 -15.34 -10.06
CA GLY A 550 31.65 -15.05 -8.66
C GLY A 550 32.13 -16.13 -7.69
N TYR A 551 32.03 -17.41 -8.07
CA TYR A 551 32.55 -18.52 -7.26
C TYR A 551 34.08 -18.49 -7.07
N LEU A 552 34.81 -17.96 -8.06
CA LEU A 552 36.27 -17.90 -8.05
C LEU A 552 36.82 -16.55 -7.58
N THR A 553 36.10 -15.79 -6.73
CA THR A 553 36.46 -14.41 -6.30
C THR A 553 37.90 -14.21 -5.84
N ASP A 554 38.50 -15.24 -5.24
CA ASP A 554 39.84 -15.18 -4.65
C ASP A 554 40.99 -15.16 -5.68
N SER A 555 40.66 -15.29 -6.98
CA SER A 555 41.65 -15.32 -8.07
C SER A 555 41.80 -13.97 -8.77
N THR A 556 43.03 -13.58 -9.13
CA THR A 556 43.28 -12.38 -9.94
C THR A 556 42.84 -12.59 -11.38
N ALA A 557 42.13 -11.61 -11.95
CA ALA A 557 41.73 -11.64 -13.35
C ALA A 557 42.91 -11.22 -14.25
N LEU A 558 43.09 -11.95 -15.35
CA LEU A 558 44.11 -11.78 -16.36
C LEU A 558 43.46 -11.25 -17.67
N PRO A 559 44.22 -10.56 -18.53
CA PRO A 559 43.72 -10.13 -19.83
C PRO A 559 43.41 -11.35 -20.72
N VAL A 560 42.23 -11.32 -21.34
CA VAL A 560 41.78 -12.35 -22.30
C VAL A 560 41.99 -11.83 -23.72
N ILE A 561 42.69 -12.62 -24.54
CA ILE A 561 42.94 -12.32 -25.95
C ILE A 561 42.01 -13.18 -26.81
N ASN A 562 41.47 -12.62 -27.90
CA ASN A 562 40.57 -13.31 -28.82
C ASN A 562 39.33 -13.93 -28.16
N PHE A 563 38.75 -13.24 -27.17
CA PHE A 563 37.49 -13.66 -26.56
C PHE A 563 36.38 -13.78 -27.61
N ARG A 564 35.67 -14.91 -27.62
CA ARG A 564 34.49 -15.14 -28.44
C ARG A 564 33.39 -15.81 -27.63
N GLU A 565 32.19 -15.31 -27.78
CA GLU A 565 30.97 -15.88 -27.21
C GLU A 565 30.11 -16.45 -28.33
N LEU A 566 29.82 -17.75 -28.24
CA LEU A 566 29.03 -18.49 -29.20
C LEU A 566 27.65 -18.75 -28.58
N SER A 567 26.62 -18.12 -29.13
CA SER A 567 25.24 -18.24 -28.67
C SER A 567 24.81 -19.71 -28.54
N ALA A 568 24.19 -20.04 -27.41
CA ALA A 568 23.73 -21.38 -27.05
C ALA A 568 24.82 -22.48 -27.03
N ARG A 569 26.11 -22.10 -26.96
CA ARG A 569 27.24 -23.05 -26.90
C ARG A 569 28.18 -22.77 -25.73
N GLY A 570 28.82 -21.61 -25.71
CA GLY A 570 29.83 -21.28 -24.70
C GLY A 570 30.75 -20.14 -25.09
N ILE A 571 31.82 -19.98 -24.31
CA ILE A 571 32.84 -18.94 -24.44
C ILE A 571 34.22 -19.56 -24.62
N LEU A 572 35.09 -18.86 -25.36
CA LEU A 572 36.49 -19.23 -25.53
C LEU A 572 37.39 -18.01 -25.59
N GLY A 573 38.65 -18.19 -25.22
CA GLY A 573 39.67 -17.14 -25.29
C GLY A 573 41.05 -17.68 -24.93
N ASN A 574 42.08 -16.90 -25.26
CA ASN A 574 43.46 -17.23 -24.93
C ASN A 574 43.94 -16.37 -23.76
N ILE A 575 44.48 -16.99 -22.72
CA ILE A 575 44.98 -16.31 -21.52
C ILE A 575 46.37 -16.89 -21.21
N ASN A 576 47.39 -16.05 -21.21
CA ASN A 576 48.79 -16.45 -21.02
C ASN A 576 49.27 -17.59 -21.95
N GLY A 577 48.77 -17.64 -23.19
CA GLY A 577 49.14 -18.66 -24.17
C GLY A 577 48.31 -19.95 -24.12
N VAL A 578 47.45 -20.11 -23.10
CA VAL A 578 46.54 -21.25 -22.95
C VAL A 578 45.18 -20.94 -23.56
N GLU A 579 44.69 -21.81 -24.44
CA GLU A 579 43.32 -21.74 -24.94
C GLU A 579 42.36 -22.31 -23.89
N VAL A 580 41.45 -21.47 -23.41
CA VAL A 580 40.42 -21.84 -22.44
C VAL A 580 39.08 -21.84 -23.14
N ARG A 581 38.32 -22.93 -23.01
CA ARG A 581 36.94 -23.05 -23.49
C ARG A 581 36.02 -23.43 -22.34
N ALA A 582 34.89 -22.73 -22.22
CA ALA A 582 33.87 -22.99 -21.21
C ALA A 582 32.48 -23.02 -21.85
N GLY A 583 31.71 -24.10 -21.69
CA GLY A 583 30.43 -24.22 -22.39
C GLY A 583 29.69 -25.55 -22.17
N SER A 584 28.75 -25.85 -23.06
CA SER A 584 27.97 -27.09 -23.03
C SER A 584 28.82 -28.31 -23.41
N SER A 585 28.48 -29.47 -22.85
CA SER A 585 29.12 -30.75 -23.17
C SER A 585 29.03 -31.09 -24.65
N ALA A 586 27.89 -30.80 -25.28
CA ALA A 586 27.63 -31.05 -26.70
C ALA A 586 28.57 -30.26 -27.62
N TRP A 587 28.90 -29.02 -27.28
CA TRP A 587 29.81 -28.20 -28.07
C TRP A 587 31.28 -28.57 -27.85
N LEU A 588 31.64 -28.95 -26.61
CA LEU A 588 33.00 -29.32 -26.26
C LEU A 588 33.33 -30.79 -26.58
N GLU A 589 32.37 -31.53 -27.15
CA GLU A 589 32.51 -32.95 -27.53
C GLU A 589 32.99 -33.85 -26.38
N VAL A 590 32.58 -33.51 -25.15
CA VAL A 590 33.00 -34.23 -23.94
C VAL A 590 31.98 -35.35 -23.64
N PRO A 591 32.41 -36.60 -23.42
CA PRO A 591 31.51 -37.67 -22.99
C PRO A 591 30.94 -37.33 -21.60
N VAL A 592 29.61 -37.23 -21.53
CA VAL A 592 28.89 -37.06 -20.26
C VAL A 592 28.81 -38.43 -19.61
N ASP A 593 29.37 -38.56 -18.40
CA ASP A 593 29.25 -39.78 -17.60
C ASP A 593 27.79 -39.93 -17.14
N GLU A 594 27.13 -41.04 -17.45
CA GLU A 594 25.70 -41.29 -17.13
C GLU A 594 25.39 -41.26 -15.62
N SER A 595 26.44 -41.31 -14.79
CA SER A 595 26.35 -41.18 -13.32
C SER A 595 26.19 -39.74 -12.82
N VAL A 596 26.43 -38.73 -13.67
CA VAL A 596 26.21 -37.32 -13.35
C VAL A 596 24.75 -36.98 -13.65
N ASN A 597 24.02 -36.54 -12.62
CA ASN A 597 22.63 -36.13 -12.73
C ASN A 597 22.46 -35.15 -13.90
N VAL A 598 21.83 -35.61 -14.99
CA VAL A 598 21.62 -34.91 -16.28
C VAL A 598 20.82 -33.60 -16.14
N ASN A 599 20.30 -33.38 -14.94
CA ASN A 599 19.29 -32.41 -14.58
C ASN A 599 19.85 -31.19 -13.82
N VAL A 600 21.14 -30.89 -13.89
CA VAL A 600 21.73 -29.67 -13.30
C VAL A 600 22.46 -28.88 -14.39
N SER A 601 22.28 -27.56 -14.43
CA SER A 601 22.99 -26.71 -15.40
C SER A 601 24.49 -26.81 -15.18
N ALA A 602 25.23 -27.29 -16.18
CA ALA A 602 26.67 -27.54 -16.08
C ALA A 602 27.47 -26.68 -17.08
N VAL A 603 28.57 -26.09 -16.61
CA VAL A 603 29.56 -25.40 -17.45
C VAL A 603 30.83 -26.24 -17.48
N HIS A 604 31.10 -26.89 -18.61
CA HIS A 604 32.27 -27.74 -18.81
C HIS A 604 33.48 -26.90 -19.20
N ILE A 605 34.66 -27.28 -18.68
CA ILE A 605 35.92 -26.55 -18.88
C ILE A 605 36.93 -27.43 -19.63
N VAL A 606 37.55 -26.84 -20.65
CA VAL A 606 38.63 -27.44 -21.45
C VAL A 606 39.80 -26.46 -21.53
N PHE A 607 41.01 -26.97 -21.28
CA PHE A 607 42.28 -26.27 -21.46
C PHE A 607 43.09 -26.93 -22.57
N ASP A 608 43.45 -26.19 -23.63
CA ASP A 608 44.24 -26.70 -24.77
C ASP A 608 43.73 -28.06 -25.32
N GLY A 609 42.41 -28.21 -25.42
CA GLY A 609 41.74 -29.43 -25.89
C GLY A 609 41.64 -30.56 -24.86
N GLN A 610 42.16 -30.40 -23.64
CA GLN A 610 42.03 -31.38 -22.56
C GLN A 610 40.87 -31.03 -21.63
N TYR A 611 39.94 -31.96 -21.46
CA TYR A 611 38.80 -31.80 -20.55
C TYR A 611 39.25 -31.85 -19.08
N ARG A 612 38.82 -30.86 -18.30
CA ARG A 612 39.25 -30.70 -16.90
C ARG A 612 38.18 -31.11 -15.88
N GLY A 613 36.92 -30.85 -16.19
CA GLY A 613 35.78 -30.99 -15.29
C GLY A 613 34.70 -29.98 -15.62
N PHE A 614 33.72 -29.84 -14.73
CA PHE A 614 32.60 -28.92 -14.91
C PHE A 614 32.18 -28.26 -13.61
N PHE A 615 31.58 -27.09 -13.72
CA PHE A 615 30.84 -26.45 -12.64
C PHE A 615 29.38 -26.86 -12.71
N SER A 616 28.86 -27.50 -11.67
CA SER A 616 27.41 -27.68 -11.49
C SER A 616 26.84 -26.42 -10.86
N ILE A 617 25.84 -25.82 -11.50
CA ILE A 617 25.21 -24.58 -11.08
C ILE A 617 23.74 -24.89 -10.78
N GLY A 618 23.39 -24.85 -9.50
CA GLY A 618 22.02 -25.01 -9.00
C GLY A 618 21.43 -23.68 -8.54
N ASN A 619 20.10 -23.64 -8.37
CA ASN A 619 19.45 -22.48 -7.77
C ASN A 619 19.70 -22.43 -6.26
N SER A 620 19.99 -21.24 -5.72
CA SER A 620 19.96 -21.01 -4.28
C SER A 620 18.52 -20.75 -3.83
N TYR A 621 18.06 -21.47 -2.81
CA TYR A 621 16.74 -21.27 -2.23
C TYR A 621 16.72 -20.12 -1.21
N ARG A 622 15.59 -19.42 -1.11
CA ARG A 622 15.44 -18.30 -0.19
C ARG A 622 15.56 -18.73 1.28
N LYS A 623 16.26 -17.90 2.06
CA LYS A 623 16.40 -18.08 3.51
C LYS A 623 15.03 -18.06 4.19
N GLY A 624 14.83 -18.94 5.18
CA GLY A 624 13.58 -19.04 5.92
C GLY A 624 12.51 -19.94 5.26
N LEU A 625 12.79 -20.50 4.08
CA LEU A 625 11.90 -21.48 3.43
C LEU A 625 11.73 -22.75 4.27
N GLU A 626 12.82 -23.43 4.63
CA GLU A 626 12.77 -24.68 5.41
C GLU A 626 12.01 -24.58 6.73
N PRO A 627 12.28 -23.59 7.62
CA PRO A 627 11.54 -23.46 8.87
C PRO A 627 10.05 -23.15 8.67
N MET A 628 9.68 -22.54 7.53
CA MET A 628 8.31 -22.11 7.25
C MET A 628 7.42 -23.26 6.76
N LEU A 629 7.97 -24.23 6.03
CA LEU A 629 7.20 -25.31 5.39
C LEU A 629 6.31 -26.11 6.36
N PRO A 630 6.77 -26.52 7.56
CA PRO A 630 5.92 -27.23 8.52
C PRO A 630 4.68 -26.43 8.94
N HIS A 631 4.79 -25.10 9.00
CA HIS A 631 3.67 -24.23 9.34
C HIS A 631 2.70 -24.06 8.17
N LEU A 632 3.21 -23.96 6.93
CA LEU A 632 2.38 -23.88 5.73
C LEU A 632 1.63 -25.19 5.45
N ARG A 633 2.21 -26.36 5.75
CA ARG A 633 1.48 -27.65 5.64
C ARG A 633 0.23 -27.72 6.54
N ARG A 634 0.19 -26.94 7.63
CA ARG A 634 -1.03 -26.81 8.47
C ARG A 634 -2.08 -25.88 7.87
N VAL A 635 -1.71 -25.07 6.87
CA VAL A 635 -2.63 -24.26 6.07
C VAL A 635 -3.32 -25.14 5.04
N GLY A 636 -2.55 -25.95 4.32
CA GLY A 636 -3.03 -26.85 3.27
C GLY A 636 -1.89 -27.52 2.48
N PRO A 637 -2.22 -28.30 1.42
CA PRO A 637 -1.23 -28.87 0.52
C PRO A 637 -0.42 -27.78 -0.18
N ILE A 638 0.85 -28.11 -0.45
CA ILE A 638 1.81 -27.21 -1.11
C ILE A 638 1.97 -27.67 -2.56
N HIS A 639 1.81 -26.72 -3.48
CA HIS A 639 1.98 -26.89 -4.90
C HIS A 639 3.13 -25.99 -5.35
N VAL A 640 4.02 -26.51 -6.20
CA VAL A 640 5.08 -25.74 -6.83
C VAL A 640 4.89 -25.83 -8.33
N ILE A 641 4.75 -24.68 -8.97
CA ILE A 641 4.62 -24.55 -10.42
C ILE A 641 5.85 -23.83 -10.96
N SER A 642 6.32 -24.21 -12.15
CA SER A 642 7.48 -23.58 -12.78
C SER A 642 7.43 -23.71 -14.30
N GLY A 643 8.02 -22.73 -14.99
CA GLY A 643 8.31 -22.82 -16.43
C GLY A 643 9.62 -23.54 -16.74
N ASP A 644 10.46 -23.79 -15.73
CA ASP A 644 11.70 -24.56 -15.90
C ASP A 644 11.37 -26.06 -16.02
N ASN A 645 12.33 -26.81 -16.55
CA ASN A 645 12.25 -28.28 -16.65
C ASN A 645 12.32 -28.96 -15.26
N ASP A 646 12.07 -30.27 -15.24
CA ASP A 646 11.95 -31.06 -14.01
C ASP A 646 13.29 -31.34 -13.27
N ALA A 647 14.36 -30.68 -13.71
CA ALA A 647 15.72 -30.76 -13.20
C ALA A 647 15.82 -30.88 -11.67
N GLU A 648 15.17 -29.94 -10.98
CA GLU A 648 15.28 -29.75 -9.54
C GLU A 648 14.20 -30.50 -8.74
N ARG A 649 13.41 -31.36 -9.39
CA ARG A 649 12.31 -32.10 -8.74
C ARG A 649 12.78 -32.87 -7.51
N GLY A 650 13.92 -33.56 -7.59
CA GLY A 650 14.48 -34.32 -6.46
C GLY A 650 14.80 -33.44 -5.25
N ALA A 651 15.47 -32.30 -5.48
CA ALA A 651 15.82 -31.34 -4.44
C ALA A 651 14.57 -30.69 -3.82
N LEU A 652 13.62 -30.29 -4.66
CA LEU A 652 12.34 -29.74 -4.22
C LEU A 652 11.50 -30.75 -3.43
N MET A 653 11.48 -32.03 -3.83
CA MET A 653 10.81 -33.10 -3.08
C MET A 653 11.42 -33.31 -1.69
N GLN A 654 12.76 -33.28 -1.59
CA GLN A 654 13.45 -33.40 -0.31
C GLN A 654 13.13 -32.22 0.63
N LEU A 655 13.02 -31.02 0.07
CA LEU A 655 12.72 -29.79 0.80
C LEU A 655 11.24 -29.70 1.21
N MET A 656 10.34 -29.88 0.25
CA MET A 656 8.88 -29.64 0.36
C MET A 656 8.12 -30.86 0.88
N GLY A 657 8.75 -32.05 0.88
CA GLY A 657 8.15 -33.32 1.27
C GLY A 657 7.47 -34.04 0.11
N SER A 658 7.25 -35.35 0.25
CA SER A 658 6.67 -36.22 -0.78
C SER A 658 5.19 -35.94 -1.08
N GLU A 659 4.49 -35.22 -0.20
CA GLU A 659 3.07 -34.84 -0.38
C GLU A 659 2.89 -33.56 -1.21
N ALA A 660 3.98 -32.85 -1.54
CA ALA A 660 3.92 -31.66 -2.37
C ALA A 660 3.69 -32.01 -3.85
N PHE A 661 2.90 -31.19 -4.53
CA PHE A 661 2.62 -31.33 -5.96
C PHE A 661 3.56 -30.46 -6.77
N PHE A 662 4.17 -31.04 -7.81
CA PHE A 662 5.11 -30.32 -8.68
C PHE A 662 4.62 -30.35 -10.13
N SER A 663 4.61 -29.18 -10.78
CA SER A 663 4.28 -29.04 -12.20
C SER A 663 5.34 -28.14 -12.86
N PHE A 664 6.02 -28.69 -13.86
CA PHE A 664 7.14 -28.08 -14.58
C PHE A 664 6.75 -27.82 -16.04
N ASP A 665 7.61 -27.14 -16.79
CA ASP A 665 7.41 -26.82 -18.21
C ASP A 665 6.09 -26.08 -18.49
N MET A 666 5.64 -25.25 -17.54
CA MET A 666 4.38 -24.50 -17.65
C MET A 666 4.57 -23.12 -18.27
N SER A 667 3.80 -22.82 -19.32
CA SER A 667 3.70 -21.45 -19.83
C SER A 667 2.89 -20.54 -18.88
N PRO A 668 2.96 -19.20 -19.02
CA PRO A 668 2.12 -18.29 -18.24
C PRO A 668 0.61 -18.59 -18.34
N ALA A 669 0.15 -19.05 -19.51
CA ALA A 669 -1.24 -19.45 -19.72
C ALA A 669 -1.58 -20.73 -18.93
N ASP A 670 -0.67 -21.70 -18.90
CA ASP A 670 -0.85 -22.94 -18.15
C ASP A 670 -0.89 -22.68 -16.65
N LYS A 671 -0.04 -21.77 -16.13
CA LYS A 671 -0.06 -21.38 -14.71
C LYS A 671 -1.43 -20.80 -14.32
N LEU A 672 -1.99 -19.94 -15.16
CA LEU A 672 -3.31 -19.36 -14.92
C LEU A 672 -4.43 -20.41 -14.98
N GLU A 673 -4.41 -21.31 -15.96
CA GLU A 673 -5.41 -22.38 -16.06
C GLU A 673 -5.31 -23.38 -14.90
N TYR A 674 -4.10 -23.63 -14.39
CA TYR A 674 -3.88 -24.44 -13.21
C TYR A 674 -4.56 -23.85 -11.96
N ILE A 675 -4.43 -22.54 -11.75
CA ILE A 675 -5.12 -21.84 -10.65
C ILE A 675 -6.64 -21.91 -10.84
N ARG A 676 -7.16 -21.74 -12.07
CA ARG A 676 -8.59 -21.92 -12.37
C ARG A 676 -9.08 -23.32 -12.06
N HIS A 677 -8.30 -24.34 -12.39
CA HIS A 677 -8.65 -25.72 -12.08
C HIS A 677 -8.80 -25.96 -10.58
N LEU A 678 -7.89 -25.42 -9.76
CA LEU A 678 -8.01 -25.49 -8.29
C LEU A 678 -9.27 -24.77 -7.81
N ARG A 679 -9.56 -23.59 -8.34
CA ARG A 679 -10.76 -22.79 -8.02
C ARG A 679 -12.05 -23.52 -8.40
N ASN A 680 -12.09 -24.15 -9.56
CA ASN A 680 -13.25 -24.91 -10.07
C ASN A 680 -13.53 -26.17 -9.23
N LYS A 681 -12.50 -26.73 -8.58
CA LYS A 681 -12.64 -27.78 -7.57
C LYS A 681 -13.17 -27.28 -6.22
N GLY A 682 -13.42 -25.98 -6.08
CA GLY A 682 -13.88 -25.35 -4.85
C GLY A 682 -12.76 -25.02 -3.86
N LEU A 683 -11.50 -25.21 -4.24
CA LEU A 683 -10.35 -24.81 -3.42
C LEU A 683 -10.12 -23.30 -3.50
N LYS A 684 -9.40 -22.79 -2.51
CA LYS A 684 -9.05 -21.38 -2.31
C LYS A 684 -7.53 -21.22 -2.35
N PRO A 685 -6.94 -21.18 -3.56
CA PRO A 685 -5.50 -21.08 -3.73
C PRO A 685 -4.95 -19.73 -3.31
N LEU A 686 -3.90 -19.79 -2.47
CA LEU A 686 -2.94 -18.72 -2.27
C LEU A 686 -1.82 -18.90 -3.29
N MET A 687 -1.68 -17.99 -4.25
CA MET A 687 -0.54 -18.00 -5.18
C MET A 687 0.53 -17.04 -4.67
N ILE A 688 1.79 -17.49 -4.64
CA ILE A 688 2.96 -16.67 -4.34
C ILE A 688 3.89 -16.69 -5.55
N GLY A 689 4.26 -15.50 -6.01
CA GLY A 689 4.95 -15.27 -7.26
C GLY A 689 5.89 -14.09 -7.20
N ASP A 690 6.71 -13.87 -8.23
CA ASP A 690 7.42 -12.60 -8.41
C ASP A 690 6.48 -11.54 -9.03
N GLY A 691 5.39 -11.96 -9.66
CA GLY A 691 4.41 -11.10 -10.30
C GLY A 691 4.73 -10.74 -11.74
N LEU A 692 5.81 -11.30 -12.28
CA LEU A 692 6.35 -10.93 -13.57
C LEU A 692 5.81 -11.87 -14.65
N ASN A 693 6.09 -13.16 -14.48
CA ASN A 693 5.66 -14.22 -15.40
C ASN A 693 4.33 -14.87 -15.00
N ASP A 694 3.81 -14.53 -13.82
CA ASP A 694 2.66 -15.19 -13.21
C ASP A 694 1.57 -14.19 -12.77
N ALA A 695 1.64 -12.94 -13.22
CA ALA A 695 0.64 -11.89 -12.99
C ALA A 695 -0.80 -12.37 -13.20
N GLY A 696 -1.05 -13.09 -14.30
CA GLY A 696 -2.37 -13.67 -14.59
C GLY A 696 -2.81 -14.71 -13.55
N ALA A 697 -1.90 -15.58 -13.13
CA ALA A 697 -2.16 -16.64 -12.15
C ALA A 697 -2.38 -16.07 -10.75
N LEU A 698 -1.58 -15.08 -10.34
CA LEU A 698 -1.74 -14.33 -9.07
C LEU A 698 -3.11 -13.66 -9.00
N ARG A 699 -3.56 -13.06 -10.10
CA ARG A 699 -4.85 -12.36 -10.16
C ARG A 699 -6.06 -13.30 -10.13
N GLU A 700 -5.92 -14.48 -10.72
CA GLU A 700 -6.98 -15.53 -10.72
C GLU A 700 -7.07 -16.28 -9.38
N ALA A 701 -5.99 -16.26 -8.60
CA ALA A 701 -5.95 -16.91 -7.30
C ALA A 701 -6.99 -16.33 -6.34
N PHE A 702 -7.34 -17.09 -5.30
CA PHE A 702 -8.23 -16.58 -4.26
C PHE A 702 -7.56 -15.47 -3.44
N ALA A 703 -6.24 -15.56 -3.30
CA ALA A 703 -5.37 -14.47 -2.90
C ALA A 703 -4.03 -14.61 -3.65
N GLY A 704 -3.53 -13.52 -4.24
CA GLY A 704 -2.23 -13.47 -4.91
C GLY A 704 -1.21 -12.60 -4.16
N ILE A 705 -0.04 -13.14 -3.85
CA ILE A 705 1.06 -12.41 -3.20
C ILE A 705 2.24 -12.31 -4.17
N SER A 706 2.64 -11.09 -4.53
CA SER A 706 3.90 -10.83 -5.24
C SER A 706 5.03 -10.65 -4.23
N LEU A 707 6.15 -11.33 -4.44
CA LEU A 707 7.37 -11.23 -3.66
C LEU A 707 8.29 -10.19 -4.31
N ALA A 708 8.70 -9.19 -3.54
CA ALA A 708 9.54 -8.10 -4.02
C ALA A 708 10.89 -8.07 -3.30
N ASP A 709 11.99 -8.19 -4.06
CA ASP A 709 13.36 -7.96 -3.57
C ASP A 709 13.67 -6.46 -3.45
N ASP A 710 13.10 -5.65 -4.33
CA ASP A 710 13.13 -4.19 -4.28
C ASP A 710 11.70 -3.63 -4.27
N VAL A 711 11.41 -2.72 -3.35
CA VAL A 711 10.07 -2.11 -3.16
C VAL A 711 9.65 -1.30 -4.41
N TYR A 712 10.58 -1.00 -5.31
CA TYR A 712 10.33 -0.28 -6.56
C TYR A 712 10.07 -1.16 -7.78
N HIS A 713 10.29 -2.49 -7.70
CA HIS A 713 9.99 -3.45 -8.77
C HIS A 713 8.95 -4.45 -8.27
N PHE A 714 7.66 -4.19 -8.54
CA PHE A 714 6.59 -5.10 -8.14
C PHE A 714 5.46 -5.14 -9.16
N SER A 715 4.69 -6.24 -9.14
CA SER A 715 3.58 -6.44 -10.05
C SER A 715 2.26 -5.90 -9.52
N PRO A 716 1.52 -5.13 -10.33
CA PRO A 716 0.19 -4.62 -9.97
C PRO A 716 -0.89 -5.69 -9.89
N ALA A 717 -0.63 -6.88 -10.43
CA ALA A 717 -1.61 -7.96 -10.55
C ALA A 717 -1.82 -8.74 -9.24
N SER A 718 -1.16 -8.35 -8.15
CA SER A 718 -1.23 -9.00 -6.84
C SER A 718 -2.21 -8.31 -5.86
N ASP A 719 -2.72 -9.09 -4.91
CA ASP A 719 -3.53 -8.59 -3.79
C ASP A 719 -2.67 -8.07 -2.64
N ALA A 720 -1.44 -8.58 -2.54
CA ALA A 720 -0.46 -8.17 -1.55
C ALA A 720 0.97 -8.27 -2.08
N ILE A 721 1.84 -7.45 -1.51
CA ILE A 721 3.28 -7.43 -1.79
C ILE A 721 4.01 -7.86 -0.52
N LEU A 722 4.86 -8.88 -0.64
CA LEU A 722 5.69 -9.40 0.43
C LEU A 722 7.15 -9.02 0.17
N GLU A 723 7.79 -8.34 1.11
CA GLU A 723 9.23 -8.08 1.06
C GLU A 723 9.99 -9.40 1.17
N ALA A 724 11.01 -9.58 0.34
CA ALA A 724 11.83 -10.78 0.32
C ALA A 724 12.41 -11.16 1.70
N ARG A 725 12.85 -10.17 2.50
CA ARG A 725 13.34 -10.38 3.87
C ARG A 725 12.28 -10.91 4.84
N ALA A 726 10.99 -10.72 4.53
CA ALA A 726 9.86 -11.17 5.32
C ALA A 726 9.28 -12.51 4.83
N PHE A 727 9.83 -13.09 3.76
CA PHE A 727 9.34 -14.33 3.14
C PHE A 727 9.09 -15.46 4.14
N GLY A 728 10.06 -15.72 5.04
CA GLY A 728 9.94 -16.77 6.06
C GLY A 728 8.80 -16.58 7.09
N ARG A 729 8.11 -15.44 7.08
CA ARG A 729 6.96 -15.13 7.97
C ARG A 729 5.60 -15.31 7.30
N LEU A 730 5.54 -15.81 6.06
CA LEU A 730 4.29 -15.98 5.33
C LEU A 730 3.24 -16.77 6.12
N ALA A 731 3.65 -17.86 6.77
CA ALA A 731 2.76 -18.66 7.62
C ALA A 731 2.21 -17.87 8.82
N ASP A 732 3.00 -16.97 9.40
CA ASP A 732 2.57 -16.12 10.51
C ASP A 732 1.55 -15.08 10.07
N PHE A 733 1.68 -14.53 8.86
CA PHE A 733 0.68 -13.62 8.29
C PHE A 733 -0.66 -14.32 8.04
N ILE A 734 -0.65 -15.56 7.53
CA ILE A 734 -1.87 -16.37 7.37
C ILE A 734 -2.49 -16.68 8.75
N SER A 735 -1.66 -17.03 9.73
CA SER A 735 -2.10 -17.29 11.11
C SER A 735 -2.73 -16.04 11.76
N LEU A 736 -2.11 -14.87 11.58
CA LEU A 736 -2.64 -13.60 12.06
C LEU A 736 -3.99 -13.28 11.40
N SER A 737 -4.12 -13.52 10.09
CA SER A 737 -5.38 -13.36 9.34
C SER A 737 -6.49 -14.26 9.91
N ARG A 738 -6.20 -15.54 10.15
CA ARG A 738 -7.12 -16.50 10.77
C ARG A 738 -7.58 -16.04 12.15
N LYS A 739 -6.65 -15.57 12.99
CA LYS A 739 -6.98 -15.05 14.33
C LYS A 739 -7.76 -13.74 14.27
N ALA A 740 -7.44 -12.84 13.34
CA ALA A 740 -8.20 -11.60 13.13
C ALA A 740 -9.66 -11.90 12.75
N THR A 741 -9.89 -12.84 11.82
CA THR A 741 -11.25 -13.28 11.47
C THR A 741 -11.97 -13.97 12.64
N ALA A 742 -11.26 -14.71 13.50
CA ALA A 742 -11.85 -15.25 14.72
C ALA A 742 -12.26 -14.14 15.72
N ILE A 743 -11.43 -13.09 15.88
CA ILE A 743 -11.74 -11.92 16.72
C ILE A 743 -12.97 -11.18 16.17
N VAL A 744 -13.10 -11.04 14.85
CA VAL A 744 -14.31 -10.48 14.22
C VAL A 744 -15.55 -11.28 14.62
N ARG A 745 -15.51 -12.62 14.53
CA ARG A 745 -16.63 -13.48 14.93
C ARG A 745 -16.98 -13.34 16.42
N MET A 746 -15.96 -13.26 17.29
CA MET A 746 -16.17 -13.01 18.72
C MET A 746 -16.79 -11.64 18.97
N SER A 747 -16.34 -10.59 18.27
CA SER A 747 -16.88 -9.24 18.37
C SER A 747 -18.34 -9.20 17.92
N PHE A 748 -18.71 -9.92 16.85
CA PHE A 748 -20.09 -10.06 16.41
C PHE A 748 -20.95 -10.70 17.50
N PHE A 749 -20.46 -11.77 18.13
CA PHE A 749 -21.15 -12.40 19.25
C PHE A 749 -21.35 -11.45 20.43
N ILE A 750 -20.32 -10.69 20.81
CA ILE A 750 -20.40 -9.68 21.88
C ILE A 750 -21.41 -8.58 21.53
N SER A 751 -21.36 -8.05 20.30
CA SER A 751 -22.25 -6.98 19.83
C SER A 751 -23.71 -7.44 19.79
N ILE A 752 -23.98 -8.65 19.30
CA ILE A 752 -25.33 -9.22 19.28
C ILE A 752 -25.84 -9.44 20.71
N SER A 753 -25.00 -10.00 21.60
CA SER A 753 -25.38 -10.24 23.01
C SER A 753 -25.78 -8.95 23.71
N TYR A 754 -24.99 -7.88 23.52
CA TYR A 754 -25.31 -6.56 24.06
C TYR A 754 -26.64 -6.01 23.53
N ASN A 755 -26.88 -6.11 22.21
CA ASN A 755 -28.12 -5.63 21.60
C ASN A 755 -29.34 -6.44 22.08
N VAL A 756 -29.21 -7.75 22.28
CA VAL A 756 -30.29 -8.61 22.82
C VAL A 756 -30.63 -8.22 24.26
N ILE A 757 -29.62 -7.95 25.10
CA ILE A 757 -29.83 -7.47 26.47
C ILE A 757 -30.53 -6.11 26.45
N GLY A 758 -30.01 -5.15 25.68
CA GLY A 758 -30.61 -3.81 25.53
C GLY A 758 -32.06 -3.88 25.04
N LEU A 759 -32.31 -4.71 24.01
CA LEU A 759 -33.64 -4.94 23.47
C LEU A 759 -34.60 -5.52 24.51
N THR A 760 -34.13 -6.44 25.36
CA THR A 760 -34.95 -7.01 26.44
C THR A 760 -35.42 -5.94 27.43
N PHE A 761 -34.55 -5.00 27.81
CA PHE A 761 -34.93 -3.87 28.67
C PHE A 761 -35.85 -2.88 27.95
N ALA A 762 -35.61 -2.62 26.66
CA ALA A 762 -36.45 -1.74 25.86
C ALA A 762 -37.88 -2.29 25.68
N VAL A 763 -38.01 -3.57 25.35
CA VAL A 763 -39.32 -4.26 25.21
C VAL A 763 -40.09 -4.25 26.54
N ARG A 764 -39.39 -4.35 27.68
CA ARG A 764 -40.00 -4.23 29.02
C ARG A 764 -40.34 -2.79 29.43
N GLY A 765 -40.06 -1.79 28.59
CA GLY A 765 -40.31 -0.38 28.92
C GLY A 765 -39.45 0.15 30.08
N LEU A 766 -38.34 -0.51 30.38
CA LEU A 766 -37.42 -0.14 31.49
C LEU A 766 -36.28 0.77 31.02
N LEU A 767 -36.15 0.97 29.71
CA LEU A 767 -35.07 1.74 29.10
C LEU A 767 -35.60 3.09 28.61
N SER A 768 -35.01 4.19 29.08
CA SER A 768 -35.31 5.52 28.53
C SER A 768 -34.59 5.74 27.19
N PRO A 769 -35.16 6.54 26.27
CA PRO A 769 -34.53 6.84 24.98
C PRO A 769 -33.14 7.48 25.10
N VAL A 770 -32.91 8.32 26.12
CA VAL A 770 -31.59 8.93 26.40
C VAL A 770 -30.55 7.88 26.73
N VAL A 771 -30.89 6.94 27.63
CA VAL A 771 -29.99 5.86 28.02
C VAL A 771 -29.69 4.99 26.80
N ALA A 772 -30.70 4.65 25.99
CA ALA A 772 -30.49 3.95 24.73
C ALA A 772 -29.53 4.69 23.78
N ALA A 773 -29.69 6.01 23.64
CA ALA A 773 -28.85 6.85 22.79
C ALA A 773 -27.39 6.97 23.25
N ILE A 774 -27.12 6.93 24.56
CA ILE A 774 -25.76 6.94 25.14
C ILE A 774 -25.10 5.56 25.01
N LEU A 775 -25.87 4.50 25.24
CA LEU A 775 -25.40 3.11 25.19
C LEU A 775 -24.86 2.73 23.81
N MET A 776 -25.44 3.26 22.72
CA MET A 776 -25.03 2.96 21.35
C MET A 776 -23.59 3.40 20.96
N PRO A 777 -23.20 4.69 21.09
CA PRO A 777 -21.83 5.11 20.80
C PRO A 777 -20.85 4.48 21.79
N LEU A 778 -21.23 4.31 23.06
CA LEU A 778 -20.37 3.65 24.06
C LEU A 778 -20.06 2.21 23.66
N SER A 779 -21.08 1.44 23.26
CA SER A 779 -20.92 0.07 22.75
C SER A 779 -19.99 0.02 21.54
N SER A 780 -20.14 0.96 20.59
CA SER A 780 -19.28 1.06 19.42
C SER A 780 -17.81 1.32 19.80
N VAL A 781 -17.56 2.23 20.74
CA VAL A 781 -16.20 2.52 21.25
C VAL A 781 -15.62 1.31 21.96
N THR A 782 -16.39 0.63 22.83
CA THR A 782 -15.92 -0.56 23.55
C THR A 782 -15.56 -1.69 22.59
N VAL A 783 -16.38 -1.94 21.57
CA VAL A 783 -16.10 -2.97 20.55
C VAL A 783 -14.85 -2.63 19.75
N VAL A 784 -14.68 -1.38 19.33
CA VAL A 784 -13.49 -0.94 18.60
C VAL A 784 -12.21 -1.08 19.45
N LEU A 785 -12.26 -0.66 20.72
CA LEU A 785 -11.14 -0.80 21.65
C LEU A 785 -10.77 -2.27 21.88
N PHE A 786 -11.79 -3.12 22.08
CA PHE A 786 -11.62 -4.56 22.23
C PHE A 786 -10.93 -5.16 20.99
N ILE A 787 -11.45 -4.91 19.79
CA ILE A 787 -10.90 -5.46 18.55
C ILE A 787 -9.45 -5.00 18.35
N THR A 788 -9.21 -3.70 18.41
CA THR A 788 -7.88 -3.11 18.14
C THR A 788 -6.85 -3.62 19.15
N GLY A 789 -7.23 -3.68 20.44
CA GLY A 789 -6.38 -4.16 21.52
C GLY A 789 -6.07 -5.66 21.43
N VAL A 790 -7.08 -6.49 21.16
CA VAL A 790 -6.90 -7.94 21.05
C VAL A 790 -6.09 -8.30 19.82
N VAL A 791 -6.31 -7.64 18.67
CA VAL A 791 -5.49 -7.83 17.46
C VAL A 791 -4.02 -7.52 17.75
N HIS A 792 -3.72 -6.39 18.42
CA HIS A 792 -2.34 -6.06 18.83
C HIS A 792 -1.74 -7.09 19.79
N LEU A 793 -2.52 -7.57 20.77
CA LEU A 793 -2.05 -8.57 21.73
C LEU A 793 -1.74 -9.91 21.06
N VAL A 794 -2.58 -10.33 20.12
CA VAL A 794 -2.36 -11.54 19.32
C VAL A 794 -1.14 -11.39 18.42
N ALA A 795 -0.96 -10.23 17.78
CA ALA A 795 0.21 -9.95 16.96
C ALA A 795 1.50 -10.03 17.79
N ARG A 796 1.54 -9.43 18.99
CA ARG A 796 2.69 -9.53 19.91
C ARG A 796 3.01 -10.98 20.29
N ARG A 797 2.00 -11.84 20.49
CA ARG A 797 2.20 -13.27 20.80
C ARG A 797 2.76 -14.06 19.61
N LEU A 798 2.46 -13.65 18.37
CA LEU A 798 3.05 -14.21 17.15
C LEU A 798 4.42 -13.59 16.82
N ALA A 799 5.11 -13.02 17.82
CA ALA A 799 6.41 -12.37 17.67
C ALA A 799 6.46 -11.19 16.67
N PHE A 800 5.30 -10.61 16.31
CA PHE A 800 5.23 -9.30 15.68
C PHE A 800 5.40 -8.20 16.75
N LYS A 801 6.59 -8.12 17.39
CA LYS A 801 6.96 -7.15 18.44
C LYS A 801 7.34 -5.79 17.91
#